data_AF-A0A0K2UG30-F1
#
_entry.id   AF-A0A0K2UG30-F1
#
_cell.length_a   1.000
_cell.length_b   1.000
_cell.length_c   1.000
_cell.angle_alpha   90.00
_cell.angle_beta   90.00
_cell.angle_gamma   90.00
#
_symmetry.space_group_name_H-M   'P 1'
#
loop_
_entity.id
_entity.type
_entity.pdbx_description
1 polymer ?
#
loop_
_entity_poly.entity_id
_entity_poly.type
_entity_poly.pdbx_seq_one_letter_code
_entity_poly.pdbx_strand_id
1 'polypeptide(L)'
;MSNQKPVEWVTALLLRFEEQLPCRIGPQTLHSRLNAAQNKESLVHISRFKFSLVISGLTKTLQKINESAVRILSMNSSCSSLGSSMNANSSGNSGCSPSGPGPAGGPSGPPPKDYSSDFFEKGYYESLLIVLDTLEKCLSCSGSGAPESSLSMEGYSSSYTKYDDAMNVKLLLREICQFLDLGGGCSESYIMTARIRNLASKVLFALSVNNFNAVFSRISGRLQELSSSNSSSEENLPDHADIELIQHIHLDLARLIRLLNEVNSKFRSLKKSANTALMTSLERAIWNWMDAYPHEFIELQGASSNEELNRCCETLFEHLDNFGENKNNAKYRSIVWPLQMMLLVLTPKVLEEIYNADNGAPCSAKHIRKKQYVDTVKRALSPHENKALREAAAVACVKLCKSATYINIKDSNNVIFSLVKTVINDLKNLLFKADRPFSRGAGYTKEDADLMIDCFLANFRINPHNNDTLKVCLNTQSPPSYHHVLVSSLLRIIKQPRLAWWPQISMLYNKSSELRAMFIETLNRVTQGYTTHTPLKMIQSFNIREKVYPLKFTKGSTSEDCGFQKNLLLSIVRLIHDDPILMLNSQGRLGRDIQNSTLELINGLVSLVQQPSMPDVAMEAMEALLVLHIPDNIDKWNPEAPVPTFWDISSQVLFSMSQKLIQHQIINYTDTLKWLRKILECRNQFLVRHREYANVGSQIPICRQAHIKLEVISYSFVLILLNLFLFYIGNDR
;
A
#
# COMPACT_ATOMS: atom_id res chain seq x y z
N MET A 1 -25.74 40.31 15.28
CA MET A 1 -25.61 40.07 13.82
C MET A 1 -24.19 39.72 13.34
N SER A 2 -23.16 39.63 14.21
CA SER A 2 -21.77 39.29 13.82
C SER A 2 -21.48 37.77 13.70
N ASN A 3 -22.33 36.89 14.24
CA ASN A 3 -22.13 35.43 14.21
C ASN A 3 -22.63 34.70 12.94
N GLN A 4 -23.39 35.36 12.06
CA GLN A 4 -23.96 34.72 10.86
C GLN A 4 -22.99 34.68 9.67
N LYS A 5 -22.19 35.73 9.46
CA LYS A 5 -21.24 35.82 8.34
C LYS A 5 -20.23 34.65 8.27
N PRO A 6 -19.64 34.18 9.39
CA PRO A 6 -18.72 33.04 9.34
C PRO A 6 -19.39 31.72 8.92
N VAL A 7 -20.68 31.53 9.24
CA VAL A 7 -21.43 30.30 8.89
C VAL A 7 -21.75 30.27 7.40
N GLU A 8 -22.18 31.40 6.84
CA GLU A 8 -22.44 31.55 5.40
C GLU A 8 -21.18 31.30 4.57
N TRP A 9 -20.03 31.78 5.03
CA TRP A 9 -18.75 31.57 4.34
C TRP A 9 -18.33 30.11 4.34
N VAL A 10 -18.44 29.41 5.48
CA VAL A 10 -18.18 27.97 5.56
C VAL A 10 -19.12 27.20 4.63
N THR A 11 -20.40 27.59 4.60
CA THR A 11 -21.41 26.96 3.74
C THR A 11 -21.11 27.17 2.26
N ALA A 12 -20.73 28.39 1.86
CA ALA A 12 -20.35 28.70 0.49
C ALA A 12 -19.06 27.95 0.06
N LEU A 13 -18.10 27.81 0.98
CA LEU A 13 -16.89 27.03 0.71
C LEU A 13 -17.19 25.54 0.55
N LEU A 14 -18.05 24.97 1.40
CA LEU A 14 -18.51 23.57 1.28
C LEU A 14 -19.25 23.34 -0.05
N LEU A 15 -20.10 24.29 -0.46
CA LEU A 15 -20.80 24.24 -1.75
C LEU A 15 -19.79 24.24 -2.91
N ARG A 16 -18.84 25.18 -2.91
CA ARG A 16 -17.79 25.27 -3.95
C ARG A 16 -16.94 24.00 -3.99
N PHE A 17 -16.61 23.44 -2.83
CA PHE A 17 -15.87 22.19 -2.74
C PHE A 17 -16.68 21.02 -3.34
N GLU A 18 -17.97 20.90 -3.03
CA GLU A 18 -18.86 19.89 -3.61
C GLU A 18 -18.98 20.04 -5.13
N GLU A 19 -19.19 21.26 -5.63
CA GLU A 19 -19.30 21.55 -7.06
C GLU A 19 -18.02 21.20 -7.83
N GLN A 20 -16.86 21.20 -7.17
CA GLN A 20 -15.56 20.91 -7.79
C GLN A 20 -15.15 19.44 -7.83
N LEU A 21 -16.00 18.55 -7.33
CA LEU A 21 -15.70 17.12 -7.30
C LEU A 21 -15.70 16.50 -8.72
N PRO A 22 -14.81 15.52 -8.98
CA PRO A 22 -14.75 14.83 -10.28
C PRO A 22 -16.10 14.28 -10.77
N CYS A 23 -16.97 13.80 -9.88
CA CYS A 23 -18.30 13.30 -10.22
C CYS A 23 -19.28 14.39 -10.71
N ARG A 24 -18.98 15.68 -10.49
CA ARG A 24 -19.80 16.82 -10.89
C ARG A 24 -19.27 17.52 -12.15
N ILE A 25 -17.96 17.73 -12.24
CA ILE A 25 -17.33 18.53 -13.31
C ILE A 25 -16.92 17.68 -14.51
N GLY A 26 -16.65 16.40 -14.31
CA GLY A 26 -16.05 15.57 -15.33
C GLY A 26 -14.52 15.72 -15.42
N PRO A 27 -13.89 15.52 -16.61
CA PRO A 27 -12.43 15.42 -16.72
C PRO A 27 -11.74 16.66 -16.16
N GLN A 28 -10.93 16.48 -15.12
CA GLN A 28 -10.33 17.62 -14.43
C GLN A 28 -9.14 18.20 -15.20
N THR A 29 -9.16 19.52 -15.40
CA THR A 29 -8.01 20.28 -15.86
C THR A 29 -6.97 20.45 -14.73
N LEU A 30 -5.76 20.89 -15.06
CA LEU A 30 -4.76 21.22 -14.04
C LEU A 30 -5.27 22.31 -13.08
N HIS A 31 -5.97 23.31 -13.61
CA HIS A 31 -6.50 24.42 -12.81
C HIS A 31 -7.60 23.96 -11.86
N SER A 32 -8.52 23.10 -12.31
CA SER A 32 -9.58 22.56 -11.42
C SER A 32 -9.00 21.70 -10.30
N ARG A 33 -7.93 20.94 -10.55
CA ARG A 33 -7.23 20.16 -9.51
C ARG A 33 -6.58 21.05 -8.44
N LEU A 34 -5.92 22.13 -8.86
CA LEU A 34 -5.31 23.09 -7.93
C LEU A 34 -6.36 23.79 -7.06
N ASN A 35 -7.48 24.21 -7.67
CA ASN A 35 -8.58 24.84 -6.94
C ASN A 35 -9.23 23.88 -5.94
N ALA A 36 -9.45 22.63 -6.32
CA ALA A 36 -9.98 21.61 -5.42
C ALA A 36 -9.04 21.35 -4.23
N ALA A 37 -7.73 21.28 -4.48
CA ALA A 37 -6.71 21.15 -3.44
C ALA A 37 -6.70 22.36 -2.49
N GLN A 38 -6.81 23.58 -3.02
CA GLN A 38 -6.87 24.80 -2.20
C GLN A 38 -8.15 24.87 -1.35
N ASN A 39 -9.30 24.49 -1.90
CA ASN A 39 -10.56 24.45 -1.16
C ASN A 39 -10.50 23.40 -0.03
N LYS A 40 -9.91 22.23 -0.31
CA LYS A 40 -9.64 21.21 0.70
C LYS A 40 -8.79 21.74 1.86
N GLU A 41 -7.64 22.34 1.57
CA GLU A 41 -6.78 22.92 2.62
C GLU A 41 -7.48 24.04 3.40
N SER A 42 -8.32 24.83 2.72
CA SER A 42 -9.15 25.86 3.36
C SER A 42 -10.19 25.26 4.32
N LEU A 43 -10.85 24.18 3.92
CA LEU A 43 -11.80 23.45 4.78
C LEU A 43 -11.11 22.84 6.00
N VAL A 44 -9.93 22.23 5.81
CA VAL A 44 -9.12 21.69 6.90
C VAL A 44 -8.73 22.81 7.88
N HIS A 45 -8.30 23.97 7.40
CA HIS A 45 -7.96 25.09 8.25
C HIS A 45 -9.17 25.64 9.01
N ILE A 46 -10.30 25.84 8.33
CA ILE A 46 -11.54 26.35 8.92
C ILE A 46 -12.14 25.34 9.92
N SER A 47 -11.91 24.03 9.74
CA SER A 47 -12.38 22.99 10.66
C SER A 47 -11.86 23.20 12.09
N ARG A 48 -10.70 23.86 12.27
CA ARG A 48 -10.15 24.22 13.59
C ARG A 48 -11.03 25.21 14.37
N PHE A 49 -11.83 26.00 13.67
CA PHE A 49 -12.70 27.03 14.26
C PHE A 49 -14.19 26.68 14.19
N LYS A 50 -14.60 25.94 13.15
CA LYS A 50 -16.01 25.58 12.86
C LYS A 50 -16.17 24.08 12.62
N PHE A 51 -15.60 23.28 13.53
CA PHE A 51 -15.48 21.83 13.40
C PHE A 51 -16.80 21.13 13.04
N SER A 52 -17.83 21.28 13.88
CA SER A 52 -19.12 20.59 13.69
C SER A 52 -19.79 20.91 12.34
N LEU A 53 -19.72 22.17 11.91
CA LEU A 53 -20.30 22.63 10.65
C LEU A 53 -19.57 22.04 9.44
N VAL A 54 -18.23 22.01 9.47
CA VAL A 54 -17.41 21.44 8.39
C VAL A 54 -17.62 19.94 8.28
N ILE A 55 -17.56 19.19 9.39
CA ILE A 55 -17.76 17.74 9.35
C ILE A 55 -19.19 17.39 8.91
N SER A 56 -20.22 18.04 9.47
CA SER A 56 -21.61 17.83 9.04
C SER A 56 -21.81 18.12 7.55
N GLY A 57 -21.18 19.19 7.03
CA GLY A 57 -21.17 19.53 5.62
C GLY A 57 -20.55 18.43 4.75
N LEU A 58 -19.36 17.96 5.11
CA LEU A 58 -18.66 16.89 4.41
C LEU A 58 -19.41 15.55 4.47
N THR A 59 -20.06 15.22 5.60
CA THR A 59 -20.94 14.05 5.72
C THR A 59 -22.12 14.14 4.76
N LYS A 60 -22.76 15.32 4.63
CA LYS A 60 -23.82 15.53 3.64
C LYS A 60 -23.30 15.41 2.21
N THR A 61 -22.09 15.89 1.92
CA THR A 61 -21.46 15.70 0.61
C THR A 61 -21.24 14.22 0.29
N LEU A 62 -20.75 13.41 1.25
CA LEU A 62 -20.64 11.96 1.07
C LEU A 62 -22.00 11.31 0.75
N GLN A 63 -23.05 11.65 1.50
CA GLN A 63 -24.40 11.12 1.29
C GLN A 63 -24.90 11.41 -0.12
N LYS A 64 -24.75 12.65 -0.60
CA LYS A 64 -25.16 13.05 -1.95
C LYS A 64 -24.39 12.30 -3.04
N ILE A 65 -23.08 12.08 -2.87
CA ILE A 65 -22.26 11.31 -3.82
C ILE A 65 -22.82 9.88 -3.92
N ASN A 66 -23.10 9.25 -2.78
CA ASN A 66 -23.63 7.88 -2.75
C ASN A 66 -25.04 7.78 -3.35
N GLU A 67 -25.94 8.70 -3.01
CA GLU A 67 -27.28 8.79 -3.61
C GLU A 67 -27.23 8.95 -5.13
N SER A 68 -26.29 9.76 -5.64
CA SER A 68 -26.12 9.96 -7.08
C SER A 68 -25.68 8.68 -7.80
N ALA A 69 -24.82 7.87 -7.18
CA ALA A 69 -24.38 6.59 -7.73
C ALA A 69 -25.51 5.57 -7.81
N VAL A 70 -26.32 5.43 -6.76
CA VAL A 70 -27.49 4.52 -6.73
C VAL A 70 -28.49 4.87 -7.84
N ARG A 71 -28.77 6.16 -8.06
CA ARG A 71 -29.68 6.61 -9.13
C ARG A 71 -29.17 6.25 -10.52
N ILE A 72 -27.88 6.45 -10.79
CA ILE A 72 -27.27 6.17 -12.10
C ILE A 72 -27.22 4.65 -12.37
N LEU A 73 -26.87 3.84 -11.36
CA LEU A 73 -26.88 2.38 -11.47
C LEU A 73 -28.30 1.84 -11.73
N SER A 74 -29.33 2.44 -11.09
CA SER A 74 -30.74 2.06 -11.31
C SER A 74 -31.27 2.42 -12.72
N MET A 75 -30.76 3.49 -13.32
CA MET A 75 -31.09 3.87 -14.70
C MET A 75 -30.45 2.91 -15.71
N ASN A 76 -29.21 2.48 -15.48
CA ASN A 76 -28.52 1.53 -16.34
C ASN A 76 -29.14 0.11 -16.31
N SER A 77 -29.72 -0.32 -15.18
CA SER A 77 -30.48 -1.59 -15.10
C SER A 77 -31.87 -1.50 -15.75
N SER A 78 -32.43 -0.30 -15.88
CA SER A 78 -33.74 -0.07 -16.50
C SER A 78 -33.64 -0.01 -18.04
N CYS A 79 -32.52 0.45 -18.59
CA CYS A 79 -32.26 0.42 -20.03
C CYS A 79 -32.02 -1.00 -20.56
N SER A 80 -31.49 -1.91 -19.75
CA SER A 80 -31.28 -3.31 -20.16
C SER A 80 -32.55 -4.17 -20.12
N SER A 81 -33.58 -3.79 -19.36
CA SER A 81 -34.88 -4.51 -19.33
C SER A 81 -35.85 -4.06 -20.44
N LEU A 82 -35.74 -2.82 -20.93
CA LEU A 82 -36.55 -2.31 -22.05
C LEU A 82 -36.13 -2.88 -23.43
N GLY A 83 -34.91 -3.43 -23.55
CA GLY A 83 -34.44 -4.09 -24.77
C GLY A 83 -34.95 -5.52 -24.99
N SER A 84 -35.61 -6.13 -24.00
CA SER A 84 -36.08 -7.53 -24.07
C SER A 84 -37.60 -7.68 -24.26
N SER A 85 -38.36 -6.57 -24.36
CA SER A 85 -39.83 -6.59 -24.45
C SER A 85 -40.40 -6.27 -25.83
N MET A 86 -39.59 -6.28 -26.89
CA MET A 86 -40.05 -6.18 -28.29
C MET A 86 -39.49 -7.34 -29.12
N ASN A 87 -39.87 -8.58 -28.81
CA ASN A 87 -39.79 -9.70 -29.74
C ASN A 87 -40.57 -10.92 -29.21
N ALA A 88 -41.90 -10.79 -29.14
CA ALA A 88 -42.79 -11.93 -28.98
C ALA A 88 -44.19 -11.56 -29.47
N ASN A 89 -44.42 -11.65 -30.79
CA ASN A 89 -45.74 -11.88 -31.38
C ASN A 89 -45.61 -12.11 -32.88
N SER A 90 -45.68 -13.39 -33.31
CA SER A 90 -46.52 -13.89 -34.42
C SER A 90 -45.94 -15.17 -35.02
N SER A 91 -46.46 -16.32 -34.62
CA SER A 91 -46.36 -17.59 -35.32
C SER A 91 -47.66 -17.84 -36.09
N GLY A 92 -47.60 -17.94 -37.43
CA GLY A 92 -48.78 -18.16 -38.28
C GLY A 92 -48.44 -18.44 -39.74
N ASN A 93 -48.13 -19.71 -40.00
CA ASN A 93 -48.24 -20.53 -41.21
C ASN A 93 -48.42 -19.95 -42.66
N SER A 94 -47.73 -20.63 -43.59
CA SER A 94 -48.02 -20.92 -45.02
C SER A 94 -47.52 -20.01 -46.16
N GLY A 95 -46.75 -20.63 -47.10
CA GLY A 95 -46.99 -20.53 -48.55
C GLY A 95 -46.01 -19.72 -49.44
N CYS A 96 -45.27 -20.45 -50.28
CA CYS A 96 -44.76 -20.08 -51.63
C CYS A 96 -43.50 -19.20 -51.82
N SER A 97 -42.51 -19.78 -52.51
CA SER A 97 -41.35 -19.17 -53.21
C SER A 97 -41.76 -18.58 -54.60
N PRO A 98 -40.84 -18.07 -55.45
CA PRO A 98 -39.62 -17.24 -55.28
C PRO A 98 -39.60 -16.01 -56.23
N SER A 99 -38.68 -15.03 -56.03
CA SER A 99 -37.85 -14.38 -57.10
C SER A 99 -37.28 -12.99 -56.70
N GLY A 100 -36.02 -12.73 -57.07
CA GLY A 100 -35.50 -11.38 -57.38
C GLY A 100 -34.49 -10.75 -56.39
N PRO A 101 -33.48 -10.00 -56.86
CA PRO A 101 -32.13 -9.98 -56.30
C PRO A 101 -31.85 -8.84 -55.30
N GLY A 102 -30.90 -9.07 -54.39
CA GLY A 102 -30.47 -8.11 -53.38
C GLY A 102 -29.47 -7.05 -53.87
N PRO A 103 -29.15 -6.07 -53.01
CA PRO A 103 -27.87 -5.38 -53.05
C PRO A 103 -27.12 -5.43 -51.71
N ALA A 104 -25.81 -5.71 -51.83
CA ALA A 104 -24.67 -5.25 -51.03
C ALA A 104 -24.86 -4.93 -49.53
N GLY A 105 -24.38 -5.84 -48.68
CA GLY A 105 -24.07 -5.55 -47.28
C GLY A 105 -22.80 -4.69 -47.15
N GLY A 106 -22.92 -3.54 -46.49
CA GLY A 106 -21.80 -2.84 -45.88
C GLY A 106 -21.42 -3.50 -44.54
N PRO A 107 -20.15 -3.42 -44.09
CA PRO A 107 -19.75 -4.02 -42.83
C PRO A 107 -20.37 -3.22 -41.67
N SER A 108 -21.25 -3.86 -40.91
CA SER A 108 -21.68 -3.40 -39.60
C SER A 108 -20.45 -3.36 -38.68
N GLY A 109 -20.00 -2.15 -38.35
CA GLY A 109 -19.01 -1.94 -37.30
C GLY A 109 -19.52 -2.46 -35.94
N PRO A 110 -18.63 -2.78 -35.00
CA PRO A 110 -19.05 -3.17 -33.66
C PRO A 110 -19.84 -2.03 -33.00
N PRO A 111 -20.82 -2.33 -32.13
CA PRO A 111 -21.56 -1.28 -31.44
C PRO A 111 -20.58 -0.41 -30.61
N PRO A 112 -20.85 0.89 -30.46
CA PRO A 112 -19.99 1.77 -29.68
C PRO A 112 -19.92 1.24 -28.23
N LYS A 113 -18.71 1.08 -27.71
CA LYS A 113 -18.49 0.88 -26.27
C LYS A 113 -19.05 2.10 -25.54
N ASP A 114 -19.84 1.91 -24.49
CA ASP A 114 -20.38 2.96 -23.63
C ASP A 114 -19.27 3.68 -22.84
N TYR A 115 -18.50 4.56 -23.50
CA TYR A 115 -17.45 5.38 -22.88
C TYR A 115 -17.95 6.32 -21.76
N SER A 116 -19.27 6.56 -21.69
CA SER A 116 -19.90 7.44 -20.70
C SER A 116 -19.95 6.82 -19.29
N SER A 117 -20.11 5.50 -19.19
CA SER A 117 -20.26 4.77 -17.91
C SER A 117 -18.95 4.75 -17.12
N ASP A 118 -17.86 4.35 -17.77
CA ASP A 118 -16.53 4.21 -17.13
C ASP A 118 -16.02 5.55 -16.58
N PHE A 119 -16.34 6.64 -17.26
CA PHE A 119 -15.96 7.98 -16.84
C PHE A 119 -16.66 8.40 -15.54
N PHE A 120 -17.97 8.13 -15.44
CA PHE A 120 -18.75 8.42 -14.24
C PHE A 120 -18.30 7.60 -13.04
N GLU A 121 -17.99 6.32 -13.27
CA GLU A 121 -17.51 5.41 -12.22
C GLU A 121 -16.16 5.88 -11.65
N LYS A 122 -15.22 6.29 -12.51
CA LYS A 122 -13.94 6.85 -12.08
C LYS A 122 -14.12 8.16 -11.31
N GLY A 123 -14.96 9.07 -11.82
CA GLY A 123 -15.28 10.33 -11.15
C GLY A 123 -15.91 10.13 -9.77
N TYR A 124 -16.74 9.10 -9.61
CA TYR A 124 -17.32 8.70 -8.32
C TYR A 124 -16.25 8.29 -7.31
N TYR A 125 -15.38 7.32 -7.65
CA TYR A 125 -14.34 6.87 -6.73
C TYR A 125 -13.34 7.98 -6.37
N GLU A 126 -12.91 8.78 -7.34
CA GLU A 126 -12.01 9.92 -7.08
C GLU A 126 -12.64 10.94 -6.14
N SER A 127 -13.94 11.21 -6.29
CA SER A 127 -14.68 12.12 -5.41
C SER A 127 -14.75 11.59 -3.97
N LEU A 128 -15.04 10.30 -3.80
CA LEU A 128 -15.03 9.66 -2.48
C LEU A 128 -13.66 9.76 -1.81
N LEU A 129 -12.58 9.49 -2.56
CA LEU A 129 -11.21 9.61 -2.04
C LEU A 129 -10.91 11.03 -1.57
N ILE A 130 -11.31 12.05 -2.33
CA ILE A 130 -11.09 13.47 -1.96
C ILE A 130 -11.85 13.82 -0.68
N VAL A 131 -13.12 13.44 -0.57
CA VAL A 131 -13.96 13.79 0.60
C VAL A 131 -13.50 13.03 1.85
N LEU A 132 -13.22 11.73 1.74
CA LEU A 132 -12.73 10.92 2.86
C LEU A 132 -11.36 11.41 3.36
N ASP A 133 -10.44 11.77 2.47
CA ASP A 133 -9.14 12.34 2.87
C ASP A 133 -9.32 13.70 3.55
N THR A 134 -10.25 14.53 3.08
CA THR A 134 -10.57 15.81 3.72
C THR A 134 -11.17 15.61 5.11
N LEU A 135 -12.08 14.65 5.28
CA LEU A 135 -12.65 14.28 6.58
C LEU A 135 -11.59 13.77 7.56
N GLU A 136 -10.71 12.88 7.11
CA GLU A 136 -9.60 12.36 7.91
C GLU A 136 -8.73 13.51 8.44
N LYS A 137 -8.27 14.40 7.55
CA LYS A 137 -7.47 15.56 7.94
C LYS A 137 -8.18 16.49 8.94
N CYS A 138 -9.47 16.76 8.73
CA CYS A 138 -10.26 17.58 9.65
C CYS A 138 -10.35 16.95 11.04
N LEU A 139 -10.69 15.65 11.11
CA LEU A 139 -10.79 14.90 12.38
C LEU A 139 -9.44 14.81 13.09
N SER A 140 -8.36 14.51 12.37
CA SER A 140 -7.00 14.37 12.93
C SER A 140 -6.43 15.70 13.45
N CYS A 141 -6.82 16.84 12.87
CA CYS A 141 -6.44 18.17 13.39
C CYS A 141 -7.04 18.49 14.77
N SER A 142 -8.10 17.79 15.20
CA SER A 142 -8.71 18.01 16.52
C SER A 142 -7.99 17.29 17.67
N GLY A 143 -7.10 16.33 17.37
CA GLY A 143 -6.41 15.49 18.35
C GLY A 143 -4.94 15.80 18.59
N SER A 144 -4.32 16.67 17.77
CA SER A 144 -2.93 17.09 17.99
C SER A 144 -2.90 18.40 18.76
N GLY A 145 -2.35 18.37 19.98
CA GLY A 145 -1.87 19.58 20.64
C GLY A 145 -0.85 20.24 19.70
N ALA A 146 -1.19 21.42 19.18
CA ALA A 146 -0.24 22.21 18.42
C ALA A 146 0.97 22.54 19.31
N PRO A 147 2.22 22.54 18.80
CA PRO A 147 3.32 23.14 19.53
C PRO A 147 3.02 24.63 19.69
N GLU A 148 3.07 25.11 20.93
CA GLU A 148 3.12 26.53 21.26
C GLU A 148 4.35 27.15 20.57
N SER A 149 4.17 27.68 19.37
CA SER A 149 5.16 28.59 18.78
C SER A 149 4.47 29.69 17.99
N SER A 150 4.59 30.89 18.56
CA SER A 150 4.38 32.23 18.03
C SER A 150 2.96 32.75 17.80
N LEU A 151 2.65 33.78 18.61
CA LEU A 151 1.57 34.78 18.57
C LEU A 151 0.21 34.36 19.15
N SER A 152 0.18 34.27 20.47
CA SER A 152 -1.02 34.46 21.28
C SER A 152 -1.60 35.86 21.08
N MET A 153 -2.79 35.96 20.50
CA MET A 153 -3.72 37.03 20.86
C MET A 153 -4.59 36.48 22.00
N GLU A 154 -4.26 36.92 23.21
CA GLU A 154 -4.97 36.60 24.44
C GLU A 154 -6.45 37.01 24.35
N GLY A 155 -7.37 36.13 24.76
CA GLY A 155 -8.74 36.56 25.08
C GLY A 155 -9.90 35.60 24.76
N TYR A 156 -9.70 34.54 23.98
CA TYR A 156 -10.75 33.52 23.78
C TYR A 156 -10.28 32.17 24.30
N SER A 157 -10.94 31.70 25.36
CA SER A 157 -10.88 30.31 25.81
C SER A 157 -11.06 29.37 24.61
N SER A 158 -9.97 28.74 24.18
CA SER A 158 -10.00 27.66 23.19
C SER A 158 -10.54 26.42 23.89
N SER A 159 -11.84 26.41 24.19
CA SER A 159 -12.54 25.17 24.41
C SER A 159 -12.47 24.40 23.09
N TYR A 160 -11.57 23.43 22.99
CA TYR A 160 -11.59 22.42 21.94
C TYR A 160 -13.03 21.94 21.80
N THR A 161 -13.75 22.40 20.76
CA THR A 161 -15.16 22.09 20.60
C THR A 161 -15.25 20.62 20.26
N LYS A 162 -15.54 19.80 21.27
CA LYS A 162 -15.89 18.39 21.10
C LYS A 162 -16.95 18.29 20.00
N TYR A 163 -16.74 17.37 19.09
CA TYR A 163 -17.76 16.92 18.15
C TYR A 163 -18.81 16.10 18.91
N ASP A 164 -19.56 16.78 19.77
CA ASP A 164 -20.49 16.17 20.74
C ASP A 164 -21.94 16.21 20.25
N ASP A 165 -22.19 16.58 18.99
CA ASP A 165 -23.51 16.41 18.39
C ASP A 165 -23.67 14.92 18.02
N ALA A 166 -24.17 14.15 19.00
CA ALA A 166 -24.32 12.70 18.92
C ALA A 166 -25.06 12.23 17.65
N MET A 167 -25.92 13.08 17.07
CA MET A 167 -26.57 12.80 15.80
C MET A 167 -25.60 12.84 14.62
N ASN A 168 -24.72 13.84 14.54
CA ASN A 168 -23.75 13.97 13.46
C ASN A 168 -22.68 12.87 13.52
N VAL A 169 -22.30 12.41 14.71
CA VAL A 169 -21.43 11.22 14.89
C VAL A 169 -22.10 9.97 14.34
N LYS A 170 -23.38 9.74 14.66
CA LYS A 170 -24.15 8.59 14.16
C LYS A 170 -24.30 8.62 12.64
N LEU A 171 -24.57 9.79 12.06
CA LEU A 171 -24.69 9.97 10.61
C LEU A 171 -23.36 9.65 9.90
N LEU A 172 -22.26 10.23 10.38
CA LEU A 172 -20.94 9.96 9.80
C LEU A 172 -20.57 8.48 9.94
N LEU A 173 -20.75 7.88 11.12
CA LEU A 173 -20.45 6.48 11.36
C LEU A 173 -21.21 5.56 10.40
N ARG A 174 -22.50 5.84 10.15
CA ARG A 174 -23.31 5.08 9.19
C ARG A 174 -22.76 5.13 7.77
N GLU A 175 -22.28 6.29 7.31
CA GLU A 175 -21.70 6.40 5.97
C GLU A 175 -20.34 5.69 5.90
N ILE A 176 -19.51 5.79 6.94
CA ILE A 176 -18.18 5.16 6.97
C ILE A 176 -18.27 3.63 6.98
N CYS A 177 -19.23 3.04 7.71
CA CYS A 177 -19.46 1.59 7.70
C CYS A 177 -19.68 1.07 6.27
N GLN A 178 -20.52 1.73 5.46
CA GLN A 178 -20.82 1.30 4.09
C GLN A 178 -19.56 1.20 3.20
N PHE A 179 -18.57 2.06 3.43
CA PHE A 179 -17.31 2.06 2.67
C PHE A 179 -16.33 0.98 3.14
N LEU A 180 -16.47 0.49 4.37
CA LEU A 180 -15.70 -0.64 4.86
C LEU A 180 -16.17 -1.96 4.23
N ASP A 181 -17.45 -2.01 3.86
CA ASP A 181 -18.17 -3.21 3.41
C ASP A 181 -18.16 -3.42 1.88
N LEU A 182 -17.53 -2.52 1.12
CA LEU A 182 -17.47 -2.59 -0.34
C LEU A 182 -16.76 -3.88 -0.79
N GLY A 183 -17.55 -4.86 -1.26
CA GLY A 183 -17.10 -6.12 -1.84
C GLY A 183 -16.32 -5.93 -3.15
N GLY A 184 -15.39 -6.84 -3.44
CA GLY A 184 -14.47 -6.72 -4.58
C GLY A 184 -15.16 -6.90 -5.94
N GLY A 185 -15.27 -5.81 -6.70
CA GLY A 185 -15.57 -5.84 -8.14
C GLY A 185 -14.34 -6.10 -9.01
N CYS A 186 -14.47 -5.82 -10.32
CA CYS A 186 -13.42 -5.99 -11.33
C CYS A 186 -12.08 -5.31 -10.94
N SER A 187 -10.95 -5.78 -11.50
CA SER A 187 -9.57 -5.46 -11.06
C SER A 187 -9.25 -3.97 -10.80
N GLU A 188 -9.74 -3.03 -11.63
CA GLU A 188 -9.51 -1.59 -11.45
C GLU A 188 -10.41 -0.97 -10.36
N SER A 189 -11.70 -1.34 -10.34
CA SER A 189 -12.65 -1.01 -9.27
C SER A 189 -12.17 -1.55 -7.91
N TYR A 190 -11.51 -2.72 -7.89
CA TYR A 190 -10.93 -3.30 -6.68
C TYR A 190 -9.83 -2.42 -6.06
N ILE A 191 -8.93 -1.86 -6.86
CA ILE A 191 -7.85 -0.97 -6.37
C ILE A 191 -8.44 0.30 -5.78
N MET A 192 -9.41 0.92 -6.46
CA MET A 192 -10.07 2.13 -5.98
C MET A 192 -10.87 1.86 -4.70
N THR A 193 -11.61 0.74 -4.66
CA THR A 193 -12.35 0.29 -3.49
C THR A 193 -11.42 0.02 -2.30
N ALA A 194 -10.25 -0.58 -2.53
CA ALA A 194 -9.25 -0.80 -1.48
C ALA A 194 -8.70 0.53 -0.91
N ARG A 195 -8.49 1.55 -1.76
CA ARG A 195 -8.08 2.89 -1.33
C ARG A 195 -9.17 3.59 -0.52
N ILE A 196 -10.43 3.47 -0.94
CA ILE A 196 -11.59 4.00 -0.20
C ILE A 196 -11.69 3.34 1.17
N ARG A 197 -11.60 2.00 1.22
CA ARG A 197 -11.60 1.25 2.49
C ARG A 197 -10.48 1.71 3.42
N ASN A 198 -9.29 1.97 2.88
CA ASN A 198 -8.16 2.48 3.66
C ASN A 198 -8.38 3.90 4.21
N LEU A 199 -8.98 4.80 3.44
CA LEU A 199 -9.30 6.14 3.94
C LEU A 199 -10.48 6.08 4.94
N ALA A 200 -11.51 5.28 4.65
CA ALA A 200 -12.63 5.07 5.57
C ALA A 200 -12.17 4.53 6.92
N SER A 201 -11.22 3.59 6.96
CA SER A 201 -10.65 3.09 8.21
C SER A 201 -9.87 4.17 8.98
N LYS A 202 -9.14 5.06 8.28
CA LYS A 202 -8.47 6.21 8.92
C LYS A 202 -9.46 7.22 9.47
N VAL A 203 -10.55 7.51 8.74
CA VAL A 203 -11.64 8.37 9.23
C VAL A 203 -12.29 7.77 10.47
N LEU A 204 -12.56 6.46 10.47
CA LEU A 204 -13.11 5.75 11.64
C LEU A 204 -12.15 5.81 12.84
N PHE A 205 -10.86 5.58 12.61
CA PHE A 205 -9.83 5.71 13.64
C PHE A 205 -9.84 7.13 14.23
N ALA A 206 -9.74 8.16 13.41
CA ALA A 206 -9.73 9.56 13.84
C ALA A 206 -11.02 9.96 14.59
N LEU A 207 -12.19 9.49 14.13
CA LEU A 207 -13.47 9.69 14.81
C LEU A 207 -13.48 9.02 16.20
N SER A 208 -12.96 7.81 16.30
CA SER A 208 -12.97 7.03 17.55
C SER A 208 -12.00 7.56 18.62
N VAL A 209 -11.03 8.42 18.28
CA VAL A 209 -10.15 9.09 19.25
C VAL A 209 -10.99 9.84 20.29
N ASN A 210 -11.90 10.70 19.81
CA ASN A 210 -12.72 11.59 20.64
C ASN A 210 -14.14 11.06 20.89
N ASN A 211 -14.66 10.18 20.03
CA ASN A 211 -16.02 9.64 20.12
C ASN A 211 -16.06 8.12 20.36
N PHE A 212 -15.09 7.58 21.11
CA PHE A 212 -14.96 6.14 21.36
C PHE A 212 -16.26 5.48 21.82
N ASN A 213 -16.96 6.05 22.81
CA ASN A 213 -18.17 5.43 23.36
C ASN A 213 -19.27 5.27 22.29
N ALA A 214 -19.44 6.23 21.37
CA ALA A 214 -20.44 6.13 20.32
C ALA A 214 -20.12 5.00 19.33
N VAL A 215 -18.85 4.88 18.93
CA VAL A 215 -18.38 3.80 18.04
C VAL A 215 -18.43 2.44 18.76
N PHE A 216 -18.00 2.39 20.02
CA PHE A 216 -18.03 1.19 20.84
C PHE A 216 -19.46 0.70 21.09
N SER A 217 -20.42 1.58 21.33
CA SER A 217 -21.84 1.22 21.47
C SER A 217 -22.41 0.59 20.19
N ARG A 218 -21.96 1.02 19.00
CA ARG A 218 -22.34 0.39 17.72
C ARG A 218 -21.81 -1.05 17.64
N ILE A 219 -20.56 -1.27 18.01
CA ILE A 219 -19.91 -2.59 18.03
C ILE A 219 -20.60 -3.51 19.05
N SER A 220 -20.76 -3.06 20.30
CA SER A 220 -21.42 -3.82 21.36
C SER A 220 -22.87 -4.15 21.02
N GLY A 221 -23.62 -3.18 20.48
CA GLY A 221 -24.99 -3.41 19.99
C GLY A 221 -25.06 -4.49 18.91
N ARG A 222 -24.11 -4.48 17.96
CA ARG A 222 -24.05 -5.52 16.93
C ARG A 222 -23.70 -6.90 17.48
N LEU A 223 -22.73 -6.98 18.39
CA LEU A 223 -22.38 -8.24 19.06
C LEU A 223 -23.58 -8.80 19.83
N GLN A 224 -24.36 -7.92 20.47
CA GLN A 224 -25.60 -8.28 21.15
C GLN A 224 -26.65 -8.81 20.16
N GLU A 225 -26.91 -8.13 19.04
CA GLU A 225 -27.84 -8.60 18.00
C GLU A 225 -27.47 -9.99 17.46
N LEU A 226 -26.18 -10.20 17.17
CA LEU A 226 -25.67 -11.48 16.67
C LEU A 226 -25.73 -12.59 17.71
N SER A 227 -25.63 -12.26 19.01
CA SER A 227 -25.79 -13.22 20.10
C SER A 227 -27.23 -13.67 20.33
N SER A 228 -28.22 -12.79 20.09
CA SER A 228 -29.64 -13.08 20.27
C SER A 228 -30.29 -13.76 19.06
N SER A 229 -29.69 -13.63 17.88
CA SER A 229 -30.21 -14.15 16.60
C SER A 229 -29.97 -15.66 16.43
N ASN A 230 -30.50 -16.46 17.37
CA ASN A 230 -30.45 -17.93 17.33
C ASN A 230 -31.59 -18.58 16.54
N SER A 231 -32.48 -17.81 15.90
CA SER A 231 -33.57 -18.32 15.05
C SER A 231 -33.19 -18.38 13.57
N SER A 232 -32.97 -19.60 13.08
CA SER A 232 -33.24 -20.11 11.71
C SER A 232 -33.59 -19.08 10.63
N SER A 233 -32.60 -18.67 9.85
CA SER A 233 -32.74 -18.34 8.42
C SER A 233 -31.33 -18.26 7.83
N GLU A 234 -30.89 -19.35 7.20
CA GLU A 234 -29.60 -19.44 6.48
C GLU A 234 -29.61 -18.69 5.14
N GLU A 235 -30.70 -18.01 4.79
CA GLU A 235 -30.91 -17.45 3.44
C GLU A 235 -30.55 -15.97 3.27
N ASN A 236 -30.18 -15.25 4.32
CA ASN A 236 -29.58 -13.92 4.19
C ASN A 236 -28.17 -13.97 4.78
N LEU A 237 -27.13 -13.73 3.96
CA LEU A 237 -25.74 -13.57 4.42
C LEU A 237 -25.74 -12.63 5.64
N PRO A 238 -25.45 -13.12 6.87
CA PRO A 238 -25.44 -12.24 8.02
C PRO A 238 -24.25 -11.30 7.85
N ASP A 239 -24.54 -10.02 7.65
CA ASP A 239 -23.53 -8.99 7.48
C ASP A 239 -22.67 -8.90 8.76
N HIS A 240 -21.47 -9.50 8.69
CA HIS A 240 -20.48 -9.52 9.76
C HIS A 240 -19.55 -8.30 9.70
N ALA A 241 -19.76 -7.38 8.76
CA ALA A 241 -18.80 -6.33 8.47
C ALA A 241 -18.69 -5.30 9.60
N ASP A 242 -19.77 -5.08 10.36
CA ASP A 242 -19.73 -4.31 11.62
C ASP A 242 -18.78 -4.89 12.68
N ILE A 243 -18.47 -6.20 12.66
CA ILE A 243 -17.43 -6.79 13.54
C ILE A 243 -16.05 -6.30 13.11
N GLU A 244 -15.82 -6.08 11.82
CA GLU A 244 -14.58 -5.54 11.27
C GLU A 244 -14.35 -4.07 11.67
N LEU A 245 -15.32 -3.39 12.28
CA LEU A 245 -15.07 -2.08 12.90
C LEU A 245 -14.02 -2.20 14.02
N ILE A 246 -13.95 -3.34 14.72
CA ILE A 246 -13.02 -3.58 15.83
C ILE A 246 -11.56 -3.38 15.42
N GLN A 247 -11.17 -3.77 14.19
CA GLN A 247 -9.79 -3.58 13.71
C GLN A 247 -9.47 -2.13 13.33
N HIS A 248 -10.45 -1.22 13.30
CA HIS A 248 -10.29 0.14 12.79
C HIS A 248 -10.50 1.24 13.85
N ILE A 249 -10.84 0.87 15.08
CA ILE A 249 -11.02 1.82 16.18
C ILE A 249 -9.70 2.12 16.88
N HIS A 250 -9.63 3.32 17.45
CA HIS A 250 -8.57 3.79 18.32
C HIS A 250 -8.65 3.09 19.68
N LEU A 251 -7.60 2.34 20.01
CA LEU A 251 -7.43 1.65 21.28
C LEU A 251 -6.20 2.19 22.00
N ASP A 252 -6.38 2.56 23.27
CA ASP A 252 -5.34 2.59 24.30
C ASP A 252 -5.49 1.32 25.16
N LEU A 253 -4.59 1.07 26.11
CA LEU A 253 -4.64 -0.12 26.96
C LEU A 253 -5.99 -0.28 27.70
N ALA A 254 -6.55 0.81 28.21
CA ALA A 254 -7.82 0.78 28.94
C ALA A 254 -9.01 0.42 28.03
N ARG A 255 -9.06 0.98 26.81
CA ARG A 255 -10.06 0.67 25.79
C ARG A 255 -9.91 -0.75 25.27
N LEU A 256 -8.69 -1.27 25.16
CA LEU A 256 -8.43 -2.67 24.80
C LEU A 256 -9.00 -3.61 25.87
N ILE A 257 -8.79 -3.34 27.15
CA ILE A 257 -9.37 -4.12 28.26
C ILE A 257 -10.90 -4.08 28.20
N ARG A 258 -11.51 -2.90 27.98
CA ARG A 258 -12.96 -2.77 27.80
C ARG A 258 -13.49 -3.62 26.63
N LEU A 259 -12.79 -3.61 25.49
CA LEU A 259 -13.14 -4.43 24.33
C LEU A 259 -13.03 -5.93 24.64
N LEU A 260 -11.95 -6.38 25.29
CA LEU A 260 -11.77 -7.78 25.65
C LEU A 260 -12.85 -8.28 26.62
N ASN A 261 -13.26 -7.45 27.58
CA ASN A 261 -14.38 -7.76 28.47
C ASN A 261 -15.70 -7.93 27.71
N GLU A 262 -16.01 -7.02 26.78
CA GLU A 262 -17.22 -7.11 25.95
C GLU A 262 -17.21 -8.40 25.10
N VAL A 263 -16.08 -8.69 24.45
CA VAL A 263 -15.89 -9.91 23.67
C VAL A 263 -16.07 -11.16 24.53
N ASN A 264 -15.44 -11.21 25.70
CA ASN A 264 -15.57 -12.34 26.62
C ASN A 264 -17.02 -12.61 27.02
N SER A 265 -17.81 -11.55 27.23
CA SER A 265 -19.21 -11.67 27.63
C SER A 265 -20.12 -12.27 26.53
N LYS A 266 -19.77 -12.10 25.24
CA LYS A 266 -20.60 -12.53 24.10
C LYS A 266 -20.05 -13.73 23.34
N PHE A 267 -18.76 -14.05 23.45
CA PHE A 267 -18.08 -15.04 22.61
C PHE A 267 -18.82 -16.38 22.46
N ARG A 268 -19.25 -16.97 23.60
CA ARG A 268 -19.92 -18.28 23.61
C ARG A 268 -21.29 -18.28 22.93
N SER A 269 -21.94 -17.12 22.86
CA SER A 269 -23.28 -16.96 22.27
C SER A 269 -23.26 -16.69 20.76
N LEU A 270 -22.08 -16.41 20.18
CA LEU A 270 -21.96 -16.10 18.76
C LEU A 270 -21.90 -17.36 17.89
N LYS A 271 -22.43 -17.28 16.68
CA LYS A 271 -22.29 -18.30 15.64
C LYS A 271 -20.80 -18.44 15.22
N LYS A 272 -20.43 -19.60 14.66
CA LYS A 272 -19.04 -19.89 14.24
C LYS A 272 -18.45 -18.90 13.24
N SER A 273 -19.26 -18.42 12.28
CA SER A 273 -18.83 -17.42 11.29
C SER A 273 -18.53 -16.07 11.96
N ALA A 274 -19.41 -15.61 12.86
CA ALA A 274 -19.22 -14.40 13.64
C ALA A 274 -17.98 -14.51 14.56
N ASN A 275 -17.79 -15.65 15.22
CA ASN A 275 -16.57 -15.91 16.01
C ASN A 275 -15.30 -15.82 15.16
N THR A 276 -15.34 -16.31 13.92
CA THR A 276 -14.19 -16.24 12.99
C THR A 276 -13.84 -14.80 12.61
N ALA A 277 -14.85 -14.00 12.25
CA ALA A 277 -14.68 -12.58 11.95
C ALA A 277 -14.17 -11.80 13.18
N LEU A 278 -14.71 -12.12 14.37
CA LEU A 278 -14.34 -11.50 15.63
C LEU A 278 -12.88 -11.77 16.00
N MET A 279 -12.44 -13.03 15.92
CA MET A 279 -11.05 -13.41 16.21
C MET A 279 -10.06 -12.70 15.28
N THR A 280 -10.37 -12.64 13.98
CA THR A 280 -9.52 -11.96 12.98
C THR A 280 -9.45 -10.45 13.25
N SER A 281 -10.60 -9.84 13.56
CA SER A 281 -10.68 -8.39 13.83
C SER A 281 -9.98 -8.03 15.14
N LEU A 282 -10.12 -8.86 16.18
CA LEU A 282 -9.49 -8.65 17.48
C LEU A 282 -7.96 -8.81 17.39
N GLU A 283 -7.46 -9.80 16.66
CA GLU A 283 -6.02 -9.98 16.43
C GLU A 283 -5.41 -8.75 15.75
N ARG A 284 -6.07 -8.21 14.72
CA ARG A 284 -5.65 -6.97 14.05
C ARG A 284 -5.76 -5.75 14.96
N ALA A 285 -6.79 -5.67 15.80
CA ALA A 285 -6.94 -4.58 16.77
C ALA A 285 -5.79 -4.55 17.78
N ILE A 286 -5.34 -5.71 18.27
CA ILE A 286 -4.16 -5.81 19.16
C ILE A 286 -2.91 -5.30 18.43
N TRP A 287 -2.68 -5.69 17.17
CA TRP A 287 -1.55 -5.19 16.40
C TRP A 287 -1.61 -3.68 16.16
N ASN A 288 -2.78 -3.17 15.81
CA ASN A 288 -2.97 -1.74 15.58
C ASN A 288 -2.74 -0.92 16.86
N TRP A 289 -3.13 -1.45 18.02
CA TRP A 289 -2.77 -0.89 19.32
C TRP A 289 -1.25 -0.88 19.54
N MET A 290 -0.55 -2.00 19.31
CA MET A 290 0.91 -2.05 19.43
C MET A 290 1.64 -1.11 18.46
N ASP A 291 1.11 -0.92 17.24
CA ASP A 291 1.66 -0.01 16.24
C ASP A 291 1.42 1.47 16.61
N ALA A 292 0.25 1.80 17.16
CA ALA A 292 -0.10 3.17 17.57
C ALA A 292 0.54 3.58 18.90
N TYR A 293 0.61 2.64 19.86
CA TYR A 293 1.05 2.85 21.24
C TYR A 293 2.12 1.84 21.68
N PRO A 294 3.29 1.80 21.01
CA PRO A 294 4.34 0.83 21.32
C PRO A 294 4.90 0.98 22.74
N HIS A 295 4.84 2.18 23.33
CA HIS A 295 5.30 2.42 24.71
C HIS A 295 4.43 1.74 25.76
N GLU A 296 3.09 1.73 25.60
CA GLU A 296 2.18 1.02 26.50
C GLU A 296 2.48 -0.50 26.49
N PHE A 297 2.80 -1.05 25.31
CA PHE A 297 3.22 -2.44 25.20
C PHE A 297 4.56 -2.72 25.91
N ILE A 298 5.54 -1.82 25.80
CA ILE A 298 6.84 -1.97 26.47
C ILE A 298 6.69 -1.90 27.99
N GLU A 299 5.88 -0.97 28.49
CA GLU A 299 5.54 -0.87 29.91
C GLU A 299 4.86 -2.15 30.40
N LEU A 300 3.93 -2.70 29.61
CA LEU A 300 3.28 -3.97 29.90
C LEU A 300 4.28 -5.13 29.98
N GLN A 301 5.30 -5.18 29.11
CA GLN A 301 6.35 -6.22 29.13
C GLN A 301 7.31 -6.10 30.32
N GLY A 302 7.32 -4.96 31.03
CA GLY A 302 8.13 -4.75 32.21
C GLY A 302 7.62 -5.46 33.48
N ALA A 303 7.96 -4.92 34.64
CA ALA A 303 7.63 -5.54 35.93
C ALA A 303 6.20 -5.25 36.43
N SER A 304 5.46 -4.34 35.80
CA SER A 304 4.08 -3.99 36.19
C SER A 304 3.08 -5.04 35.69
N SER A 305 2.55 -5.86 36.59
CA SER A 305 1.46 -6.79 36.27
C SER A 305 0.13 -6.02 36.14
N ASN A 306 -0.56 -6.19 35.01
CA ASN A 306 -1.93 -5.72 34.85
C ASN A 306 -2.91 -6.89 35.07
N GLU A 307 -3.45 -7.00 36.29
CA GLU A 307 -4.31 -8.12 36.69
C GLU A 307 -5.63 -8.16 35.89
N GLU A 308 -6.18 -7.00 35.53
CA GLU A 308 -7.43 -6.93 34.77
C GLU A 308 -7.24 -7.45 33.35
N LEU A 309 -6.18 -7.00 32.66
CA LEU A 309 -5.81 -7.51 31.35
C LEU A 309 -5.53 -9.02 31.41
N ASN A 310 -4.76 -9.48 32.40
CA ASN A 310 -4.47 -10.90 32.58
C ASN A 310 -5.76 -11.72 32.67
N ARG A 311 -6.71 -11.31 33.51
CA ARG A 311 -8.02 -11.99 33.65
C ARG A 311 -8.79 -12.03 32.34
N CYS A 312 -8.80 -10.93 31.59
CA CYS A 312 -9.44 -10.86 30.28
C CYS A 312 -8.81 -11.83 29.27
N CYS A 313 -7.48 -11.82 29.16
CA CYS A 313 -6.73 -12.67 28.25
C CYS A 313 -6.86 -14.15 28.60
N GLU A 314 -6.83 -14.50 29.89
CA GLU A 314 -7.02 -15.88 30.35
C GLU A 314 -8.42 -16.40 30.00
N THR A 315 -9.45 -15.62 30.28
CA THR A 315 -10.86 -16.00 30.00
C THR A 315 -11.05 -16.22 28.49
N LEU A 316 -10.49 -15.32 27.67
CA LEU A 316 -10.58 -15.44 26.22
C LEU A 316 -9.76 -16.62 25.71
N PHE A 317 -8.57 -16.87 26.27
CA PHE A 317 -7.75 -18.03 25.91
C PHE A 317 -8.53 -19.34 26.14
N GLU A 318 -9.21 -19.48 27.27
CA GLU A 318 -10.05 -20.66 27.55
C GLU A 318 -11.23 -20.79 26.57
N HIS A 319 -11.84 -19.68 26.17
CA HIS A 319 -12.88 -19.69 25.12
C HIS A 319 -12.33 -20.20 23.79
N LEU A 320 -11.15 -19.72 23.39
CA LEU A 320 -10.47 -20.10 22.15
C LEU A 320 -10.01 -21.56 22.17
N ASP A 321 -9.50 -22.03 23.30
CA ASP A 321 -9.05 -23.41 23.49
C ASP A 321 -10.20 -24.40 23.29
N ASN A 322 -11.32 -24.15 23.98
CA ASN A 322 -12.55 -24.94 23.82
C ASN A 322 -13.12 -24.87 22.39
N PHE A 323 -12.97 -23.74 21.70
CA PHE A 323 -13.39 -23.59 20.31
C PHE A 323 -12.53 -24.44 19.35
N GLY A 324 -11.21 -24.51 19.61
CA GLY A 324 -10.22 -25.22 18.80
C GLY A 324 -10.16 -26.74 19.02
N GLU A 325 -10.67 -27.25 20.15
CA GLU A 325 -10.70 -28.69 20.48
C GLU A 325 -11.70 -29.51 19.66
N ASN A 326 -12.60 -28.89 18.89
CA ASN A 326 -13.47 -29.59 17.95
C ASN A 326 -12.63 -30.27 16.84
N LYS A 327 -12.27 -31.54 17.09
CA LYS A 327 -11.24 -32.34 16.40
C LYS A 327 -11.33 -32.41 14.87
N ASN A 328 -12.47 -32.09 14.27
CA ASN A 328 -12.73 -32.29 12.84
C ASN A 328 -12.30 -31.12 11.94
N ASN A 329 -11.53 -30.13 12.43
CA ASN A 329 -11.40 -28.91 11.64
C ASN A 329 -10.10 -28.13 11.85
N ALA A 330 -8.98 -28.71 11.38
CA ALA A 330 -7.65 -28.08 11.35
C ALA A 330 -7.64 -26.68 10.71
N LYS A 331 -8.64 -26.36 9.87
CA LYS A 331 -8.86 -25.04 9.28
C LYS A 331 -9.05 -23.91 10.29
N TYR A 332 -9.66 -24.15 11.46
CA TYR A 332 -9.85 -23.08 12.44
C TYR A 332 -8.59 -22.78 13.26
N ARG A 333 -7.64 -23.73 13.34
CA ARG A 333 -6.38 -23.51 14.08
C ARG A 333 -5.56 -22.36 13.48
N SER A 334 -5.61 -22.16 12.16
CA SER A 334 -4.94 -21.04 11.50
C SER A 334 -5.50 -19.66 11.88
N ILE A 335 -6.73 -19.60 12.41
CA ILE A 335 -7.37 -18.38 12.91
C ILE A 335 -7.19 -18.25 14.43
N VAL A 336 -7.35 -19.36 15.16
CA VAL A 336 -7.33 -19.39 16.62
C VAL A 336 -5.91 -19.22 17.17
N TRP A 337 -4.93 -19.92 16.60
CA TRP A 337 -3.57 -19.94 17.14
C TRP A 337 -2.89 -18.57 17.12
N PRO A 338 -2.97 -17.75 16.05
CA PRO A 338 -2.38 -16.41 16.08
C PRO A 338 -2.92 -15.56 17.23
N LEU A 339 -4.23 -15.57 17.47
CA LEU A 339 -4.83 -14.83 18.58
C LEU A 339 -4.41 -15.40 19.94
N GLN A 340 -4.39 -16.73 20.12
CA GLN A 340 -3.88 -17.35 21.35
C GLN A 340 -2.43 -16.94 21.65
N MET A 341 -1.56 -16.89 20.64
CA MET A 341 -0.19 -16.41 20.79
C MET A 341 -0.15 -14.94 21.22
N MET A 342 -0.97 -14.07 20.61
CA MET A 342 -1.04 -12.67 21.01
C MET A 342 -1.52 -12.50 22.45
N LEU A 343 -2.51 -13.27 22.92
CA LEU A 343 -2.97 -13.23 24.31
C LEU A 343 -1.88 -13.65 25.30
N LEU A 344 -1.02 -14.60 24.94
CA LEU A 344 0.14 -14.97 25.76
C LEU A 344 1.20 -13.87 25.79
N VAL A 345 1.45 -13.23 24.65
CA VAL A 345 2.37 -12.08 24.57
C VAL A 345 1.87 -10.91 25.43
N LEU A 346 0.56 -10.68 25.52
CA LEU A 346 -0.04 -9.67 26.40
C LEU A 346 0.00 -10.02 27.89
N THR A 347 0.39 -11.25 28.25
CA THR A 347 0.43 -11.75 29.64
C THR A 347 1.84 -12.23 30.01
N PRO A 348 2.83 -11.31 30.12
CA PRO A 348 4.25 -11.66 30.23
C PRO A 348 4.57 -12.54 31.44
N LYS A 349 3.89 -12.36 32.58
CA LYS A 349 4.07 -13.22 33.77
C LYS A 349 3.62 -14.66 33.57
N VAL A 350 2.55 -14.87 32.81
CA VAL A 350 2.11 -16.21 32.43
C VAL A 350 3.13 -16.84 31.48
N LEU A 351 3.67 -16.07 30.55
CA LEU A 351 4.68 -16.53 29.61
C LEU A 351 6.02 -16.86 30.29
N GLU A 352 6.43 -16.04 31.27
CA GLU A 352 7.59 -16.30 32.14
C GLU A 352 7.42 -17.61 32.90
N GLU A 353 6.26 -17.86 33.52
CA GLU A 353 5.97 -19.10 34.22
C GLU A 353 6.03 -20.32 33.29
N ILE A 354 5.42 -20.23 32.10
CA ILE A 354 5.46 -21.30 31.09
C ILE A 354 6.90 -21.63 30.70
N TYR A 355 7.72 -20.62 30.43
CA TYR A 355 9.13 -20.81 30.07
C TYR A 355 9.96 -21.37 31.21
N ASN A 356 9.76 -20.89 32.44
CA ASN A 356 10.46 -21.43 33.61
C ASN A 356 10.08 -22.90 33.85
N ALA A 357 8.83 -23.28 33.55
CA ALA A 357 8.39 -24.67 33.62
C ALA A 357 8.97 -25.58 32.54
N ASP A 358 9.46 -25.04 31.42
CA ASP A 358 10.29 -25.81 30.47
C ASP A 358 11.69 -26.09 31.05
N ASN A 359 12.16 -25.24 31.97
CA ASN A 359 13.44 -25.37 32.66
C ASN A 359 13.34 -26.10 34.02
N GLY A 360 12.23 -26.81 34.28
CA GLY A 360 12.05 -27.65 35.47
C GLY A 360 11.33 -27.00 36.66
N ALA A 361 10.89 -25.75 36.55
CA ALA A 361 10.04 -25.12 37.59
C ALA A 361 8.61 -25.70 37.58
N PRO A 362 7.89 -25.65 38.71
CA PRO A 362 6.48 -26.03 38.73
C PRO A 362 5.63 -25.05 37.90
N CYS A 363 4.67 -25.58 37.13
CA CYS A 363 3.67 -24.81 36.41
C CYS A 363 2.32 -24.91 37.14
N SER A 364 1.65 -23.78 37.34
CA SER A 364 0.32 -23.76 37.94
C SER A 364 -0.69 -24.54 37.09
N ALA A 365 -1.65 -25.20 37.76
CA ALA A 365 -2.68 -25.98 37.08
C ALA A 365 -3.46 -25.16 36.02
N LYS A 366 -3.60 -23.86 36.25
CA LYS A 366 -4.27 -22.90 35.35
C LYS A 366 -3.47 -22.61 34.06
N HIS A 367 -2.15 -22.82 34.06
CA HIS A 367 -1.27 -22.51 32.94
C HIS A 367 -0.80 -23.74 32.16
N ILE A 368 -1.13 -24.95 32.61
CA ILE A 368 -0.77 -26.21 31.93
C ILE A 368 -1.28 -26.24 30.47
N ARG A 369 -2.54 -25.87 30.22
CA ARG A 369 -3.08 -25.86 28.85
C ARG A 369 -2.38 -24.84 27.95
N LYS A 370 -2.04 -23.67 28.50
CA LYS A 370 -1.28 -22.63 27.80
C LYS A 370 0.13 -23.11 27.43
N LYS A 371 0.80 -23.81 28.37
CA LYS A 371 2.08 -24.49 28.11
C LYS A 371 1.95 -25.54 26.99
N GLN A 372 0.95 -26.42 27.08
CA GLN A 372 0.70 -27.44 26.05
C GLN A 372 0.46 -26.84 24.67
N TYR A 373 -0.24 -25.71 24.60
CA TYR A 373 -0.41 -24.94 23.36
C TYR A 373 0.96 -24.48 22.80
N VAL A 374 1.81 -23.85 23.61
CA VAL A 374 3.15 -23.41 23.20
C VAL A 374 3.99 -24.59 22.68
N ASP A 375 3.99 -25.71 23.40
CA ASP A 375 4.72 -26.92 23.01
C ASP A 375 4.20 -27.52 21.69
N THR A 376 2.88 -27.52 21.51
CA THR A 376 2.24 -28.02 20.29
C THR A 376 2.58 -27.14 19.09
N VAL A 377 2.55 -25.82 19.26
CA VAL A 377 2.91 -24.85 18.21
C VAL A 377 4.39 -25.00 17.81
N LYS A 378 5.30 -25.12 18.79
CA LYS A 378 6.73 -25.38 18.54
C LYS A 378 6.91 -26.67 17.73
N ARG A 379 6.30 -27.78 18.17
CA ARG A 379 6.41 -29.09 17.50
C ARG A 379 5.84 -29.09 16.09
N ALA A 380 4.73 -28.38 15.87
CA ALA A 380 4.04 -28.31 14.58
C ALA A 380 4.86 -27.67 13.44
N LEU A 381 5.96 -26.97 13.75
CA LEU A 381 6.88 -26.45 12.73
C LEU A 381 7.73 -27.54 12.05
N SER A 382 7.83 -28.72 12.67
CA SER A 382 8.58 -29.87 12.16
C SER A 382 8.12 -30.30 10.76
N PRO A 383 9.04 -30.73 9.88
CA PRO A 383 8.68 -31.15 8.52
C PRO A 383 7.77 -32.39 8.45
N HIS A 384 7.68 -33.18 9.53
CA HIS A 384 6.88 -34.41 9.61
C HIS A 384 5.41 -34.18 9.99
N GLU A 385 5.05 -32.96 10.38
CA GLU A 385 3.72 -32.63 10.88
C GLU A 385 2.70 -32.36 9.76
N ASN A 386 1.42 -32.36 10.12
CA ASN A 386 0.33 -32.07 9.18
C ASN A 386 0.51 -30.66 8.56
N LYS A 387 0.39 -30.56 7.23
CA LYS A 387 0.51 -29.30 6.47
C LYS A 387 -0.32 -28.15 7.09
N ALA A 388 -1.59 -28.38 7.40
CA ALA A 388 -2.46 -27.33 7.95
C ALA A 388 -2.03 -26.86 9.35
N LEU A 389 -1.49 -27.78 10.17
CA LEU A 389 -0.95 -27.43 11.50
C LEU A 389 0.35 -26.66 11.38
N ARG A 390 1.21 -27.06 10.45
CA ARG A 390 2.47 -26.39 10.16
C ARG A 390 2.24 -24.97 9.65
N GLU A 391 1.25 -24.77 8.79
CA GLU A 391 0.82 -23.45 8.31
C GLU A 391 0.26 -22.58 9.43
N ALA A 392 -0.60 -23.12 10.30
CA ALA A 392 -1.12 -22.40 11.47
C ALA A 392 0.00 -22.02 12.46
N ALA A 393 0.93 -22.94 12.72
CA ALA A 393 2.10 -22.70 13.56
C ALA A 393 3.00 -21.61 12.99
N ALA A 394 3.21 -21.61 11.67
CA ALA A 394 4.01 -20.58 11.00
C ALA A 394 3.43 -19.19 11.25
N VAL A 395 2.12 -19.01 11.09
CA VAL A 395 1.46 -17.72 11.37
C VAL A 395 1.67 -17.31 12.82
N ALA A 396 1.34 -18.18 13.79
CA ALA A 396 1.48 -17.88 15.22
C ALA A 396 2.92 -17.54 15.62
N CYS A 397 3.91 -18.31 15.16
CA CYS A 397 5.32 -18.09 15.49
C CYS A 397 5.90 -16.84 14.82
N VAL A 398 5.44 -16.46 13.61
CA VAL A 398 5.81 -15.16 13.02
C VAL A 398 5.25 -14.01 13.84
N LYS A 399 4.02 -14.13 14.38
CA LYS A 399 3.47 -13.13 15.31
C LYS A 399 4.32 -13.01 16.57
N LEU A 400 4.73 -14.12 17.17
CA LEU A 400 5.68 -14.12 18.30
C LEU A 400 7.00 -13.40 17.95
N CYS A 401 7.60 -13.72 16.82
CA CYS A 401 8.84 -13.08 16.36
C CYS A 401 8.65 -11.58 16.11
N LYS A 402 7.53 -11.18 15.51
CA LYS A 402 7.19 -9.78 15.28
C LYS A 402 7.01 -9.02 16.59
N SER A 403 6.30 -9.60 17.57
CA SER A 403 6.10 -8.99 18.89
C SER A 403 7.41 -8.72 19.61
N ALA A 404 8.36 -9.66 19.51
CA ALA A 404 9.70 -9.48 20.08
C ALA A 404 10.43 -8.23 19.54
N THR A 405 10.11 -7.78 18.33
CA THR A 405 10.74 -6.56 17.76
C THR A 405 10.30 -5.28 18.47
N TYR A 406 9.16 -5.27 19.16
CA TYR A 406 8.66 -4.12 19.93
C TYR A 406 9.31 -4.03 21.31
N ILE A 407 10.14 -5.00 21.68
CA ILE A 407 10.92 -5.01 22.93
C ILE A 407 12.34 -4.58 22.58
N ASN A 408 12.94 -3.76 23.44
CA ASN A 408 14.31 -3.32 23.24
C ASN A 408 15.26 -4.51 23.35
N ILE A 409 16.17 -4.67 22.38
CA ILE A 409 17.15 -5.78 22.32
C ILE A 409 18.06 -5.80 23.57
N LYS A 410 18.21 -4.66 24.26
CA LYS A 410 18.95 -4.57 25.54
C LYS A 410 18.28 -5.33 26.69
N ASP A 411 16.97 -5.58 26.62
CA ASP A 411 16.24 -6.43 27.57
C ASP A 411 16.36 -7.91 27.18
N SER A 412 17.60 -8.41 27.14
CA SER A 412 17.90 -9.77 26.68
C SER A 412 17.34 -10.87 27.59
N ASN A 413 16.94 -10.50 28.81
CA ASN A 413 16.36 -11.41 29.80
C ASN A 413 14.86 -11.62 29.58
N ASN A 414 14.22 -10.81 28.73
CA ASN A 414 12.81 -10.98 28.40
C ASN A 414 12.58 -12.36 27.75
N VAL A 415 11.64 -13.11 28.33
CA VAL A 415 11.35 -14.50 27.97
C VAL A 415 10.90 -14.66 26.52
N ILE A 416 10.30 -13.62 25.92
CA ILE A 416 9.91 -13.65 24.51
C ILE A 416 11.13 -13.92 23.61
N PHE A 417 12.29 -13.35 23.90
CA PHE A 417 13.50 -13.61 23.10
C PHE A 417 13.96 -15.07 23.21
N SER A 418 13.84 -15.67 24.39
CA SER A 418 14.14 -17.09 24.60
C SER A 418 13.20 -17.99 23.79
N LEU A 419 11.90 -17.69 23.78
CA LEU A 419 10.94 -18.43 22.97
C LEU A 419 11.20 -18.26 21.46
N VAL A 420 11.50 -17.05 21.00
CA VAL A 420 11.84 -16.79 19.59
C VAL A 420 13.05 -17.62 19.15
N LYS A 421 14.10 -17.70 19.98
CA LYS A 421 15.29 -18.54 19.68
C LYS A 421 14.93 -20.00 19.42
N THR A 422 13.88 -20.53 20.07
CA THR A 422 13.45 -21.93 19.87
C THR A 422 12.73 -22.18 18.54
N VAL A 423 12.16 -21.15 17.89
CA VAL A 423 11.32 -21.32 16.68
C VAL A 423 11.88 -20.66 15.42
N ILE A 424 12.76 -19.67 15.55
CA ILE A 424 13.17 -18.80 14.43
C ILE A 424 13.88 -19.55 13.30
N ASN A 425 14.70 -20.56 13.62
CA ASN A 425 15.41 -21.33 12.60
C ASN A 425 14.46 -22.26 11.83
N ASP A 426 13.49 -22.87 12.50
CA ASP A 426 12.48 -23.71 11.85
C ASP A 426 11.56 -22.88 10.96
N LEU A 427 11.22 -21.66 11.38
CA LEU A 427 10.51 -20.70 10.55
C LEU A 427 11.30 -20.32 9.29
N LYS A 428 12.59 -20.03 9.42
CA LYS A 428 13.46 -19.74 8.25
C LYS A 428 13.47 -20.91 7.27
N ASN A 429 13.65 -22.12 7.77
CA ASN A 429 13.68 -23.35 6.97
C ASN A 429 12.32 -23.69 6.32
N LEU A 430 11.21 -23.21 6.87
CA LEU A 430 9.87 -23.36 6.32
C LEU A 430 9.56 -22.27 5.28
N LEU A 431 9.79 -21.00 5.61
CA LEU A 431 9.34 -19.86 4.82
C LEU A 431 10.32 -19.47 3.71
N PHE A 432 11.63 -19.66 3.90
CA PHE A 432 12.67 -19.17 2.98
C PHE A 432 13.49 -20.30 2.38
N LYS A 433 12.79 -21.30 1.86
CA LYS A 433 13.39 -22.48 1.23
C LYS A 433 13.10 -22.48 -0.27
N ALA A 434 14.11 -22.26 -1.11
CA ALA A 434 13.92 -21.96 -2.54
C ALA A 434 13.47 -23.18 -3.37
N ASP A 435 13.90 -24.39 -2.99
CA ASP A 435 13.53 -25.66 -3.63
C ASP A 435 12.06 -26.06 -3.34
N ARG A 436 11.51 -25.58 -2.23
CA ARG A 436 10.11 -25.81 -1.88
C ARG A 436 9.49 -24.53 -1.30
N PRO A 437 9.05 -23.60 -2.17
CA PRO A 437 8.45 -22.34 -1.74
C PRO A 437 7.22 -22.57 -0.87
N PHE A 438 7.10 -21.77 0.18
CA PHE A 438 5.93 -21.81 1.07
C PHE A 438 4.68 -21.34 0.32
N SER A 439 3.58 -22.09 0.43
CA SER A 439 2.27 -21.67 -0.06
C SER A 439 1.13 -22.42 0.64
N ARG A 440 0.14 -21.66 1.14
CA ARG A 440 -1.14 -22.16 1.68
C ARG A 440 -2.20 -22.39 0.59
N GLY A 441 -1.85 -22.12 -0.68
CA GLY A 441 -2.74 -22.23 -1.85
C GLY A 441 -3.09 -20.88 -2.47
N ALA A 442 -3.69 -20.89 -3.67
CA ALA A 442 -3.93 -19.70 -4.48
C ALA A 442 -4.71 -18.58 -3.75
N GLY A 443 -5.65 -18.96 -2.87
CA GLY A 443 -6.45 -18.03 -2.08
C GLY A 443 -5.72 -17.29 -0.95
N TYR A 444 -4.45 -17.61 -0.68
CA TYR A 444 -3.65 -17.02 0.40
C TYR A 444 -2.37 -16.33 -0.11
N THR A 445 -2.24 -16.11 -1.42
CA THR A 445 -0.98 -15.63 -2.04
C THR A 445 -0.51 -14.31 -1.43
N LYS A 446 -1.44 -13.39 -1.14
CA LYS A 446 -1.12 -12.10 -0.51
C LYS A 446 -0.76 -12.29 0.96
N GLU A 447 -1.55 -13.07 1.69
CA GLU A 447 -1.36 -13.35 3.12
C GLU A 447 -0.06 -14.12 3.38
N ASP A 448 0.37 -14.96 2.43
CA ASP A 448 1.65 -15.67 2.43
C ASP A 448 2.81 -14.70 2.25
N ALA A 449 2.70 -13.78 1.29
CA ALA A 449 3.70 -12.73 1.09
C ALA A 449 3.80 -11.82 2.33
N ASP A 450 2.68 -11.37 2.89
CA ASP A 450 2.64 -10.53 4.10
C ASP A 450 3.25 -11.26 5.31
N LEU A 451 2.97 -12.56 5.47
CA LEU A 451 3.58 -13.40 6.52
C LEU A 451 5.10 -13.48 6.36
N MET A 452 5.58 -13.69 5.13
CA MET A 452 7.01 -13.75 4.85
C MET A 452 7.70 -12.40 5.03
N ILE A 453 7.05 -11.29 4.68
CA ILE A 453 7.53 -9.92 4.94
C ILE A 453 7.67 -9.69 6.44
N ASP A 454 6.63 -10.02 7.23
CA ASP A 454 6.68 -9.90 8.69
C ASP A 454 7.81 -10.75 9.29
N CYS A 455 8.02 -11.98 8.78
CA CYS A 455 9.11 -12.84 9.21
C CYS A 455 10.49 -12.27 8.83
N PHE A 456 10.66 -11.77 7.60
CA PHE A 456 11.90 -11.13 7.15
C PHE A 456 12.25 -9.93 8.03
N LEU A 457 11.28 -9.05 8.28
CA LEU A 457 11.45 -7.87 9.12
C LEU A 457 11.78 -8.26 10.56
N ALA A 458 11.14 -9.28 11.12
CA ALA A 458 11.46 -9.78 12.45
C ALA A 458 12.90 -10.31 12.53
N ASN A 459 13.34 -11.10 11.54
CA ASN A 459 14.72 -11.59 11.46
C ASN A 459 15.72 -10.44 11.42
N PHE A 460 15.49 -9.45 10.55
CA PHE A 460 16.35 -8.27 10.43
C PHE A 460 16.38 -7.45 11.72
N ARG A 461 15.24 -7.21 12.36
CA ARG A 461 15.14 -6.40 13.57
C ARG A 461 15.73 -7.06 14.81
N ILE A 462 15.62 -8.39 14.94
CA ILE A 462 16.15 -9.14 16.10
C ILE A 462 17.64 -9.41 15.96
N ASN A 463 18.10 -9.79 14.76
CA ASN A 463 19.49 -10.09 14.49
C ASN A 463 19.91 -9.57 13.10
N PRO A 464 20.21 -8.28 12.97
CA PRO A 464 20.50 -7.64 11.68
C PRO A 464 21.77 -8.17 11.00
N HIS A 465 22.65 -8.85 11.74
CA HIS A 465 23.89 -9.42 11.19
C HIS A 465 23.69 -10.84 10.63
N ASN A 466 22.61 -11.53 10.99
CA ASN A 466 22.26 -12.80 10.37
C ASN A 466 21.66 -12.53 8.98
N ASN A 467 22.41 -12.91 7.94
CA ASN A 467 22.06 -12.63 6.55
C ASN A 467 21.51 -13.86 5.81
N ASP A 468 21.11 -14.92 6.50
CA ASP A 468 20.75 -16.19 5.86
C ASP A 468 19.50 -16.03 4.98
N THR A 469 18.45 -15.46 5.55
CA THR A 469 17.21 -15.12 4.83
C THR A 469 17.47 -14.10 3.72
N LEU A 470 18.29 -13.08 3.99
CA LEU A 470 18.64 -12.05 3.02
C LEU A 470 19.35 -12.64 1.79
N LYS A 471 20.30 -13.55 1.99
CA LYS A 471 21.01 -14.22 0.89
C LYS A 471 20.09 -15.03 0.00
N VAL A 472 19.12 -15.74 0.59
CA VAL A 472 18.12 -16.49 -0.18
C VAL A 472 17.31 -15.52 -1.06
N CYS A 473 16.80 -14.42 -0.49
CA CYS A 473 15.99 -13.49 -1.25
C CYS A 473 16.80 -12.63 -2.25
N LEU A 474 18.10 -12.42 -2.05
CA LEU A 474 18.95 -11.69 -3.00
C LEU A 474 19.37 -12.54 -4.21
N ASN A 475 19.29 -13.87 -4.12
CA ASN A 475 19.68 -14.75 -5.21
C ASN A 475 18.73 -14.56 -6.40
N THR A 476 19.26 -14.17 -7.56
CA THR A 476 18.49 -13.93 -8.79
C THR A 476 17.83 -15.20 -9.34
N GLN A 477 18.30 -16.39 -8.94
CA GLN A 477 17.69 -17.68 -9.29
C GLN A 477 16.53 -18.07 -8.37
N SER A 478 16.31 -17.36 -7.27
CA SER A 478 15.20 -17.64 -6.36
C SER A 478 13.85 -17.23 -6.97
N PRO A 479 12.73 -17.78 -6.48
CA PRO A 479 11.41 -17.45 -6.98
C PRO A 479 11.10 -15.94 -6.92
N PRO A 480 10.38 -15.36 -7.91
CA PRO A 480 10.02 -13.95 -7.91
C PRO A 480 9.24 -13.48 -6.68
N SER A 481 8.52 -14.38 -6.00
CA SER A 481 7.87 -14.11 -4.71
C SER A 481 8.85 -13.72 -3.62
N TYR A 482 10.07 -14.27 -3.62
CA TYR A 482 11.10 -13.94 -2.62
C TYR A 482 11.73 -12.58 -2.91
N HIS A 483 11.89 -12.22 -4.19
CA HIS A 483 12.29 -10.86 -4.59
C HIS A 483 11.23 -9.84 -4.16
N HIS A 484 9.94 -10.16 -4.35
CA HIS A 484 8.85 -9.31 -3.85
C HIS A 484 8.90 -9.17 -2.32
N VAL A 485 9.09 -10.25 -1.57
CA VAL A 485 9.22 -10.20 -0.10
C VAL A 485 10.39 -9.31 0.32
N LEU A 486 11.55 -9.44 -0.34
CA LEU A 486 12.71 -8.59 -0.04
C LEU A 486 12.40 -7.12 -0.29
N VAL A 487 12.00 -6.78 -1.52
CA VAL A 487 11.78 -5.38 -1.92
C VAL A 487 10.69 -4.73 -1.07
N SER A 488 9.58 -5.43 -0.83
CA SER A 488 8.52 -4.96 0.07
C SER A 488 9.00 -4.78 1.51
N SER A 489 9.89 -5.65 2.00
CA SER A 489 10.49 -5.50 3.33
C SER A 489 11.41 -4.28 3.41
N LEU A 490 12.26 -4.05 2.39
CA LEU A 490 13.14 -2.88 2.34
C LEU A 490 12.34 -1.57 2.28
N LEU A 491 11.32 -1.51 1.42
CA LEU A 491 10.39 -0.37 1.35
C LEU A 491 9.71 -0.12 2.70
N ARG A 492 9.33 -1.19 3.42
CA ARG A 492 8.74 -1.06 4.75
C ARG A 492 9.73 -0.56 5.80
N ILE A 493 11.01 -0.94 5.73
CA ILE A 493 12.06 -0.41 6.61
C ILE A 493 12.23 1.10 6.39
N ILE A 494 12.15 1.56 5.13
CA ILE A 494 12.33 2.98 4.77
C ILE A 494 11.12 3.83 5.20
N LYS A 495 9.89 3.34 4.94
CA LYS A 495 8.66 4.15 5.11
C LYS A 495 8.02 4.05 6.49
N GLN A 496 8.23 2.96 7.23
CA GLN A 496 7.57 2.77 8.52
C GLN A 496 8.23 3.67 9.60
N PRO A 497 7.45 4.34 10.47
CA PRO A 497 7.97 4.98 11.67
C PRO A 497 8.80 3.98 12.50
N ARG A 498 10.02 4.37 12.87
CA ARG A 498 11.02 3.46 13.43
C ARG A 498 11.10 3.60 14.96
N LEU A 499 11.05 2.47 15.67
CA LEU A 499 11.44 2.43 17.09
C LEU A 499 12.95 2.66 17.24
N ALA A 500 13.38 3.33 18.31
CA ALA A 500 14.77 3.80 18.44
C ALA A 500 15.83 2.69 18.28
N TRP A 501 15.53 1.46 18.71
CA TRP A 501 16.43 0.29 18.61
C TRP A 501 16.30 -0.53 17.33
N TRP A 502 15.32 -0.26 16.45
CA TRP A 502 15.25 -0.99 15.18
C TRP A 502 16.45 -0.65 14.29
N PRO A 503 17.06 -1.63 13.62
CA PRO A 503 18.17 -1.39 12.70
C PRO A 503 17.76 -0.47 11.55
N GLN A 504 18.74 0.27 11.02
CA GLN A 504 18.55 1.19 9.91
C GLN A 504 18.82 0.51 8.56
N ILE A 505 18.22 1.04 7.49
CA ILE A 505 18.42 0.57 6.12
C ILE A 505 19.88 0.64 5.67
N SER A 506 20.66 1.55 6.24
CA SER A 506 22.09 1.73 5.96
C SER A 506 22.94 0.48 6.20
N MET A 507 22.49 -0.43 7.07
CA MET A 507 23.15 -1.72 7.30
C MET A 507 23.15 -2.63 6.06
N LEU A 508 22.27 -2.37 5.09
CA LEU A 508 22.09 -3.15 3.87
C LEU A 508 22.73 -2.50 2.63
N TYR A 509 23.38 -1.33 2.77
CA TYR A 509 24.06 -0.68 1.65
C TYR A 509 25.19 -1.54 1.05
N ASN A 510 25.76 -2.47 1.80
CA ASN A 510 26.76 -3.40 1.25
C ASN A 510 26.17 -4.47 0.30
N LYS A 511 24.84 -4.46 0.04
CA LYS A 511 24.13 -5.37 -0.88
C LYS A 511 23.71 -4.73 -2.20
N SER A 512 24.23 -3.54 -2.50
CA SER A 512 23.87 -2.80 -3.71
C SER A 512 24.17 -3.52 -5.01
N SER A 513 25.20 -4.36 -5.08
CA SER A 513 25.47 -5.13 -6.30
C SER A 513 24.39 -6.15 -6.61
N GLU A 514 23.95 -6.89 -5.61
CA GLU A 514 22.91 -7.90 -5.73
C GLU A 514 21.55 -7.26 -6.03
N LEU A 515 21.26 -6.11 -5.42
CA LEU A 515 20.04 -5.34 -5.70
C LEU A 515 20.01 -4.78 -7.13
N ARG A 516 21.15 -4.26 -7.64
CA ARG A 516 21.27 -3.85 -9.04
C ARG A 516 21.09 -5.01 -9.99
N ALA A 517 21.70 -6.16 -9.72
CA ALA A 517 21.52 -7.37 -10.53
C ALA A 517 20.05 -7.81 -10.57
N MET A 518 19.35 -7.75 -9.43
CA MET A 518 17.91 -8.05 -9.36
C MET A 518 17.07 -7.07 -10.18
N PHE A 519 17.39 -5.77 -10.14
CA PHE A 519 16.73 -4.77 -10.99
C PHE A 519 16.89 -5.08 -12.47
N ILE A 520 18.13 -5.28 -12.93
CA ILE A 520 18.44 -5.56 -14.35
C ILE A 520 17.79 -6.86 -14.82
N GLU A 521 17.83 -7.93 -14.01
CA GLU A 521 17.19 -9.20 -14.33
C GLU A 521 15.66 -9.05 -14.43
N THR A 522 15.04 -8.34 -13.50
CA THR A 522 13.58 -8.09 -13.53
C THR A 522 13.20 -7.24 -14.74
N LEU A 523 13.97 -6.19 -15.03
CA LEU A 523 13.81 -5.35 -16.21
C LEU A 523 13.85 -6.19 -17.49
N ASN A 524 14.88 -7.03 -17.65
CA ASN A 524 15.06 -7.88 -18.82
C ASN A 524 13.89 -8.84 -19.00
N ARG A 525 13.39 -9.47 -17.92
CA ARG A 525 12.23 -10.36 -17.99
C ARG A 525 10.97 -9.65 -18.45
N VAL A 526 10.68 -8.48 -17.89
CA VAL A 526 9.53 -7.67 -18.27
C VAL A 526 9.65 -7.20 -19.72
N THR A 527 10.82 -6.73 -20.15
CA THR A 527 11.03 -6.24 -21.52
C THR A 527 11.00 -7.38 -22.55
N GLN A 528 11.57 -8.55 -22.26
CA GLN A 528 11.59 -9.70 -23.17
C GLN A 528 10.20 -10.34 -23.35
N GLY A 529 9.34 -10.27 -22.33
CA GLY A 529 7.94 -10.76 -22.40
C GLY A 529 7.06 -10.04 -23.45
N TYR A 530 7.51 -8.90 -23.99
CA TYR A 530 6.83 -8.18 -25.09
C TYR A 530 7.35 -8.56 -26.48
N THR A 531 8.50 -9.24 -26.58
CA THR A 531 9.15 -9.57 -27.86
C THR A 531 9.03 -11.05 -28.19
N THR A 532 7.88 -11.49 -28.70
CA THR A 532 7.82 -12.73 -29.48
C THR A 532 8.32 -12.56 -30.90
N HIS A 533 8.53 -11.34 -31.40
CA HIS A 533 9.22 -11.12 -32.67
C HIS A 533 10.07 -9.86 -32.64
N THR A 534 11.27 -9.97 -33.20
CA THR A 534 12.29 -8.95 -33.47
C THR A 534 13.35 -8.78 -32.37
N PRO A 535 14.61 -9.20 -32.62
CA PRO A 535 15.71 -8.94 -31.69
C PRO A 535 15.95 -7.42 -31.61
N LEU A 536 15.90 -6.88 -30.40
CA LEU A 536 16.29 -5.50 -30.10
C LEU A 536 17.72 -5.29 -30.61
N LYS A 537 17.88 -4.35 -31.54
CA LYS A 537 19.20 -3.87 -31.95
C LYS A 537 19.85 -3.20 -30.73
N MET A 538 20.90 -3.85 -30.21
CA MET A 538 21.86 -3.23 -29.30
C MET A 538 22.24 -1.84 -29.81
N ILE A 539 22.16 -0.83 -28.94
CA ILE A 539 22.93 0.40 -29.12
C ILE A 539 24.40 -0.04 -29.03
N GLN A 540 25.10 0.01 -30.17
CA GLN A 540 26.48 -0.40 -30.31
C GLN A 540 27.39 0.50 -29.46
N SER A 541 27.95 -0.04 -28.38
CA SER A 541 29.27 0.35 -27.89
C SER A 541 30.34 -0.30 -28.80
N PHE A 542 31.32 0.50 -29.22
CA PHE A 542 32.39 0.06 -30.13
C PHE A 542 33.37 -0.90 -29.43
N ASN A 543 33.56 -2.10 -30.04
CA ASN A 543 34.63 -3.14 -29.88
C ASN A 543 34.67 -3.87 -28.50
N ILE A 544 34.67 -5.22 -28.35
CA ILE A 544 35.34 -6.37 -29.01
C ILE A 544 34.44 -7.64 -28.88
N ARG A 545 34.52 -8.57 -29.86
CA ARG A 545 33.70 -9.79 -30.01
C ARG A 545 34.08 -10.93 -29.05
N GLU A 546 33.09 -11.59 -28.44
CA GLU A 546 33.18 -13.01 -28.05
C GLU A 546 31.81 -13.71 -28.18
N LYS A 547 31.82 -14.94 -28.73
CA LYS A 547 30.64 -15.72 -29.13
C LYS A 547 30.00 -16.41 -27.91
N VAL A 548 28.68 -16.28 -27.75
CA VAL A 548 27.89 -17.15 -26.85
C VAL A 548 26.72 -17.76 -27.62
N TYR A 549 26.60 -19.09 -27.55
CA TYR A 549 25.58 -19.90 -28.21
C TYR A 549 24.19 -19.72 -27.54
N PRO A 550 23.07 -19.67 -28.28
CA PRO A 550 21.75 -19.52 -27.68
C PRO A 550 21.20 -20.87 -27.19
N LEU A 551 20.99 -20.99 -25.87
CA LEU A 551 20.18 -22.03 -25.25
C LEU A 551 18.69 -21.65 -25.37
N LYS A 552 17.89 -22.56 -25.93
CA LYS A 552 16.44 -22.43 -26.08
C LYS A 552 15.76 -22.48 -24.70
N PHE A 553 15.02 -21.43 -24.34
CA PHE A 553 14.07 -21.47 -23.22
C PHE A 553 12.62 -21.51 -23.70
N THR A 554 11.84 -22.26 -22.93
CA THR A 554 10.53 -22.82 -23.20
C THR A 554 9.41 -21.78 -23.26
N LYS A 555 8.44 -22.01 -24.14
CA LYS A 555 7.21 -21.22 -24.37
C LYS A 555 6.34 -21.09 -23.11
N GLY A 556 5.84 -19.86 -22.89
CA GLY A 556 4.50 -19.59 -22.35
C GLY A 556 4.43 -19.09 -20.90
N SER A 557 4.62 -17.79 -20.65
CA SER A 557 4.15 -17.14 -19.42
C SER A 557 2.68 -16.74 -19.59
N THR A 558 1.81 -17.19 -18.69
CA THR A 558 0.41 -16.77 -18.58
C THR A 558 0.31 -15.24 -18.35
N SER A 559 -0.81 -14.63 -18.72
CA SER A 559 -1.04 -13.18 -18.58
C SER A 559 -0.88 -12.67 -17.13
N GLU A 560 -1.12 -13.52 -16.14
CA GLU A 560 -0.99 -13.22 -14.71
C GLU A 560 0.48 -13.12 -14.25
N ASP A 561 1.37 -13.99 -14.75
CA ASP A 561 2.81 -13.94 -14.45
C ASP A 561 3.46 -12.65 -14.96
N CYS A 562 2.98 -12.16 -16.11
CA CYS A 562 3.40 -10.87 -16.65
C CYS A 562 2.98 -9.71 -15.72
N GLY A 563 1.77 -9.75 -15.15
CA GLY A 563 1.31 -8.74 -14.19
C GLY A 563 2.15 -8.70 -12.90
N PHE A 564 2.51 -9.87 -12.36
CA PHE A 564 3.32 -9.97 -11.15
C PHE A 564 4.71 -9.33 -11.33
N GLN A 565 5.40 -9.62 -12.43
CA GLN A 565 6.74 -9.08 -12.69
C GLN A 565 6.73 -7.55 -12.88
N LYS A 566 5.66 -6.99 -13.47
CA LYS A 566 5.49 -5.52 -13.55
C LYS A 566 5.38 -4.88 -12.18
N ASN A 567 4.62 -5.49 -11.27
CA ASN A 567 4.47 -5.00 -9.90
C ASN A 567 5.78 -5.11 -9.11
N LEU A 568 6.54 -6.18 -9.31
CA LEU A 568 7.88 -6.30 -8.74
C LEU A 568 8.81 -5.20 -9.26
N LEU A 569 8.83 -4.97 -10.57
CA LEU A 569 9.63 -3.92 -11.19
C LEU A 569 9.25 -2.53 -10.64
N LEU A 570 7.95 -2.22 -10.55
CA LEU A 570 7.47 -0.99 -9.94
C LEU A 570 7.98 -0.82 -8.50
N SER A 571 7.95 -1.90 -7.72
CA SER A 571 8.42 -1.89 -6.33
C SER A 571 9.93 -1.68 -6.23
N ILE A 572 10.71 -2.25 -7.16
CA ILE A 572 12.17 -2.00 -7.23
C ILE A 572 12.44 -0.55 -7.61
N VAL A 573 11.73 0.01 -8.59
CA VAL A 573 11.91 1.42 -8.98
C VAL A 573 11.54 2.36 -7.83
N ARG A 574 10.48 2.06 -7.06
CA ARG A 574 10.15 2.77 -5.81
C ARG A 574 11.28 2.68 -4.80
N LEU A 575 11.93 1.52 -4.65
CA LEU A 575 13.05 1.37 -3.74
C LEU A 575 14.22 2.30 -4.12
N ILE A 576 14.50 2.43 -5.43
CA ILE A 576 15.51 3.36 -5.96
C ILE A 576 15.14 4.82 -5.68
N HIS A 577 13.86 5.15 -5.86
CA HIS A 577 13.34 6.49 -5.58
C HIS A 577 13.42 6.83 -4.09
N ASP A 578 12.96 5.94 -3.22
CA ASP A 578 12.85 6.21 -1.78
C ASP A 578 14.23 6.20 -1.06
N ASP A 579 15.18 5.34 -1.45
CA ASP A 579 16.57 5.34 -0.95
C ASP A 579 17.57 4.99 -2.09
N PRO A 580 18.10 6.00 -2.80
CA PRO A 580 19.02 5.77 -3.91
C PRO A 580 20.38 5.19 -3.48
N ILE A 581 20.76 5.30 -2.20
CA ILE A 581 22.06 4.81 -1.72
C ILE A 581 22.10 3.27 -1.76
N LEU A 582 20.95 2.60 -1.62
CA LEU A 582 20.83 1.16 -1.81
C LEU A 582 21.31 0.68 -3.19
N MET A 583 21.29 1.54 -4.23
CA MET A 583 21.82 1.19 -5.55
C MET A 583 23.17 1.83 -5.86
N LEU A 584 23.49 2.96 -5.24
CA LEU A 584 24.72 3.70 -5.52
C LEU A 584 25.92 3.22 -4.70
N ASN A 585 25.71 2.62 -3.52
CA ASN A 585 26.82 2.20 -2.68
C ASN A 585 27.68 1.13 -3.36
N SER A 586 28.96 1.43 -3.58
CA SER A 586 29.89 0.55 -4.29
C SER A 586 31.24 0.44 -3.56
N GLN A 587 31.20 0.47 -2.23
CA GLN A 587 32.39 0.35 -1.36
C GLN A 587 33.30 -0.82 -1.78
N GLY A 588 34.60 -0.52 -1.93
CA GLY A 588 35.63 -1.51 -2.27
C GLY A 588 35.72 -1.90 -3.75
N ARG A 589 34.99 -1.24 -4.66
CA ARG A 589 35.12 -1.41 -6.12
C ARG A 589 36.02 -0.33 -6.74
N LEU A 590 36.62 -0.63 -7.89
CA LEU A 590 37.41 0.34 -8.66
C LEU A 590 36.49 1.39 -9.31
N GLY A 591 36.89 2.65 -9.40
CA GLY A 591 36.07 3.74 -9.95
C GLY A 591 35.46 3.47 -11.33
N ARG A 592 36.18 2.74 -12.22
CA ARG A 592 35.64 2.33 -13.53
C ARG A 592 34.44 1.40 -13.40
N ASP A 593 34.48 0.43 -12.49
CA ASP A 593 33.38 -0.50 -12.26
C ASP A 593 32.20 0.19 -11.59
N ILE A 594 32.49 1.14 -10.69
CA ILE A 594 31.47 2.00 -10.07
C ILE A 594 30.73 2.79 -11.15
N GLN A 595 31.47 3.49 -12.03
CA GLN A 595 30.89 4.24 -13.14
C GLN A 595 30.04 3.35 -14.06
N ASN A 596 30.56 2.19 -14.48
CA ASN A 596 29.83 1.26 -15.35
C ASN A 596 28.52 0.80 -14.70
N SER A 597 28.57 0.46 -13.41
CA SER A 597 27.40 -0.04 -12.69
C SER A 597 26.33 1.04 -12.48
N THR A 598 26.76 2.29 -12.20
CA THR A 598 25.85 3.44 -12.11
C THR A 598 25.24 3.79 -13.46
N LEU A 599 26.05 3.71 -14.53
CA LEU A 599 25.59 3.95 -15.89
C LEU A 599 24.53 2.93 -16.32
N GLU A 600 24.77 1.63 -16.06
CA GLU A 600 23.83 0.56 -16.36
C GLU A 600 22.49 0.75 -15.64
N LEU A 601 22.53 1.09 -14.35
CA LEU A 601 21.35 1.42 -13.55
C LEU A 601 20.53 2.56 -14.17
N ILE A 602 21.19 3.69 -14.47
CA ILE A 602 20.53 4.87 -15.01
C ILE A 602 19.98 4.60 -16.41
N ASN A 603 20.71 3.90 -17.27
CA ASN A 603 20.22 3.51 -18.60
C ASN A 603 19.03 2.55 -18.50
N GLY A 604 19.03 1.63 -17.53
CA GLY A 604 17.89 0.77 -17.21
C GLY A 604 16.65 1.58 -16.88
N LEU A 605 16.75 2.60 -16.02
CA LEU A 605 15.64 3.50 -15.71
C LEU A 605 15.19 4.36 -16.91
N VAL A 606 16.12 4.90 -17.70
CA VAL A 606 15.80 5.66 -18.93
C VAL A 606 15.03 4.79 -19.93
N SER A 607 15.31 3.49 -19.98
CA SER A 607 14.58 2.54 -20.83
C SER A 607 13.11 2.39 -20.42
N LEU A 608 12.80 2.57 -19.13
CA LEU A 608 11.45 2.51 -18.57
C LEU A 608 10.66 3.80 -18.75
N VAL A 609 11.34 4.92 -18.98
CA VAL A 609 10.67 6.18 -19.27
C VAL A 609 9.89 6.04 -20.60
N GLN A 610 8.57 6.25 -20.50
CA GLN A 610 7.59 6.18 -21.58
C GLN A 610 7.35 4.76 -22.14
N GLN A 611 7.03 3.81 -21.27
CA GLN A 611 6.50 2.49 -21.64
C GLN A 611 4.95 2.52 -21.66
N PRO A 612 4.28 2.50 -22.83
CA PRO A 612 2.81 2.61 -22.91
C PRO A 612 2.06 1.49 -22.17
N SER A 613 2.70 0.33 -22.03
CA SER A 613 2.15 -0.85 -21.35
C SER A 613 2.25 -0.78 -19.82
N MET A 614 2.97 0.20 -19.26
CA MET A 614 3.27 0.33 -17.82
C MET A 614 3.43 1.81 -17.40
N PRO A 615 2.35 2.62 -17.44
CA PRO A 615 2.44 4.06 -17.15
C PRO A 615 2.93 4.36 -15.72
N ASP A 616 2.53 3.56 -14.72
CA ASP A 616 2.96 3.75 -13.33
C ASP A 616 4.47 3.54 -13.15
N VAL A 617 5.03 2.52 -13.80
CA VAL A 617 6.49 2.25 -13.78
C VAL A 617 7.23 3.38 -14.48
N ALA A 618 6.70 3.87 -15.61
CA ALA A 618 7.31 4.97 -16.34
C ALA A 618 7.36 6.27 -15.53
N MET A 619 6.27 6.60 -14.83
CA MET A 619 6.20 7.77 -13.95
C MET A 619 7.17 7.63 -12.76
N GLU A 620 7.17 6.49 -12.10
CA GLU A 620 8.09 6.23 -10.98
C GLU A 620 9.56 6.24 -11.42
N ALA A 621 9.87 5.74 -12.62
CA ALA A 621 11.23 5.78 -13.18
C ALA A 621 11.70 7.21 -13.43
N MET A 622 10.79 8.12 -13.85
CA MET A 622 11.11 9.55 -13.98
C MET A 622 11.46 10.16 -12.62
N GLU A 623 10.68 9.89 -11.56
CA GLU A 623 10.98 10.40 -10.22
C GLU A 623 12.27 9.79 -9.64
N ALA A 624 12.50 8.49 -9.82
CA ALA A 624 13.74 7.84 -9.43
C ALA A 624 14.97 8.46 -10.13
N LEU A 625 14.89 8.71 -11.43
CA LEU A 625 15.94 9.41 -12.18
C LEU A 625 16.18 10.82 -11.63
N LEU A 626 15.11 11.55 -11.28
CA LEU A 626 15.24 12.89 -10.70
C LEU A 626 15.97 12.85 -9.36
N VAL A 627 15.60 11.93 -8.47
CA VAL A 627 16.27 11.76 -7.16
C VAL A 627 17.73 11.34 -7.32
N LEU A 628 18.04 10.47 -8.28
CA LEU A 628 19.43 10.10 -8.59
C LEU A 628 20.27 11.27 -9.11
N HIS A 629 19.63 12.28 -9.72
CA HIS A 629 20.29 13.50 -10.22
C HIS A 629 20.41 14.60 -9.17
N ILE A 630 19.89 14.45 -7.95
CA ILE A 630 20.15 15.41 -6.87
C ILE A 630 21.68 15.48 -6.64
N PRO A 631 22.29 16.68 -6.49
CA PRO A 631 23.74 16.85 -6.41
C PRO A 631 24.44 15.89 -5.42
N ASP A 632 23.88 15.73 -4.23
CA ASP A 632 24.42 14.84 -3.18
C ASP A 632 24.48 13.36 -3.63
N ASN A 633 23.62 12.95 -4.56
CA ASN A 633 23.60 11.60 -5.12
C ASN A 633 24.51 11.47 -6.36
N ILE A 634 24.65 12.54 -7.16
CA ILE A 634 25.64 12.59 -8.25
C ILE A 634 27.05 12.41 -7.70
N ASP A 635 27.37 13.03 -6.56
CA ASP A 635 28.66 12.83 -5.87
C ASP A 635 28.96 11.34 -5.57
N LYS A 636 27.92 10.52 -5.41
CA LYS A 636 28.03 9.08 -5.14
C LYS A 636 28.07 8.22 -6.41
N TRP A 637 27.83 8.79 -7.60
CA TRP A 637 27.87 8.03 -8.86
C TRP A 637 29.25 7.43 -9.14
N ASN A 638 30.30 8.17 -8.79
CA ASN A 638 31.68 7.73 -8.75
C ASN A 638 32.49 8.69 -7.85
N PRO A 639 32.73 8.34 -6.58
CA PRO A 639 33.46 9.21 -5.66
C PRO A 639 34.90 9.53 -6.09
N GLU A 640 35.52 8.69 -6.93
CA GLU A 640 36.88 8.93 -7.43
C GLU A 640 36.94 9.98 -8.55
N ALA A 641 35.88 10.11 -9.35
CA ALA A 641 35.82 11.03 -10.49
C ALA A 641 34.39 11.57 -10.73
N PRO A 642 33.82 12.34 -9.78
CA PRO A 642 32.40 12.70 -9.81
C PRO A 642 32.03 13.58 -11.02
N VAL A 643 32.86 14.57 -11.38
CA VAL A 643 32.57 15.49 -12.51
C VAL A 643 32.70 14.82 -13.89
N PRO A 644 33.78 14.06 -14.20
CA PRO A 644 33.84 13.28 -15.44
C PRO A 644 32.68 12.28 -15.58
N THR A 645 32.35 11.56 -14.50
CA THR A 645 31.23 10.60 -14.51
C THR A 645 29.89 11.31 -14.68
N PHE A 646 29.70 12.48 -14.06
CA PHE A 646 28.52 13.33 -14.26
C PHE A 646 28.32 13.68 -15.75
N TRP A 647 29.38 14.17 -16.41
CA TRP A 647 29.28 14.57 -17.82
C TRP A 647 28.91 13.41 -18.73
N ASP A 648 29.47 12.22 -18.48
CA ASP A 648 29.12 11.01 -19.24
C ASP A 648 27.66 10.60 -19.00
N ILE A 649 27.33 10.22 -17.76
CA ILE A 649 26.05 9.61 -17.44
C ILE A 649 24.89 10.59 -17.65
N SER A 650 24.99 11.81 -17.13
CA SER A 650 23.89 12.77 -17.22
C SER A 650 23.64 13.19 -18.67
N SER A 651 24.68 13.26 -19.51
CA SER A 651 24.51 13.59 -20.93
C SER A 651 23.91 12.45 -21.73
N GLN A 652 24.15 11.19 -21.37
CA GLN A 652 23.43 10.05 -21.95
C GLN A 652 21.93 10.11 -21.66
N VAL A 653 21.53 10.51 -20.45
CA VAL A 653 20.11 10.73 -20.08
C VAL A 653 19.51 11.84 -20.93
N LEU A 654 20.15 13.00 -21.01
CA LEU A 654 19.68 14.12 -21.82
C LEU A 654 19.56 13.74 -23.29
N PHE A 655 20.56 13.07 -23.86
CA PHE A 655 20.55 12.62 -25.25
C PHE A 655 19.38 11.68 -25.53
N SER A 656 19.21 10.65 -24.68
CA SER A 656 18.19 9.62 -24.87
C SER A 656 16.78 10.19 -24.76
N MET A 657 16.53 11.01 -23.75
CA MET A 657 15.24 11.64 -23.54
C MET A 657 14.92 12.67 -24.61
N SER A 658 15.91 13.46 -25.01
CA SER A 658 15.76 14.42 -26.10
C SER A 658 15.48 13.71 -27.44
N GLN A 659 16.17 12.61 -27.71
CA GLN A 659 15.92 11.82 -28.91
C GLN A 659 14.49 11.28 -28.95
N LYS A 660 13.98 10.72 -27.84
CA LYS A 660 12.61 10.22 -27.74
C LYS A 660 11.58 11.33 -27.99
N LEU A 661 11.82 12.55 -27.48
CA LEU A 661 10.98 13.72 -27.73
C LEU A 661 10.96 14.13 -29.21
N ILE A 662 12.13 14.21 -29.85
CA ILE A 662 12.25 14.56 -31.28
C ILE A 662 11.59 13.51 -32.17
N GLN A 663 11.70 12.23 -31.82
CA GLN A 663 11.12 11.12 -32.58
C GLN A 663 9.62 10.91 -32.32
N HIS A 664 8.99 11.81 -31.57
CA HIS A 664 7.59 11.74 -31.18
C HIS A 664 7.18 10.44 -30.45
N GLN A 665 8.11 9.81 -29.73
CA GLN A 665 7.88 8.56 -29.00
C GLN A 665 7.32 8.78 -27.58
N ILE A 666 7.01 10.03 -27.24
CA ILE A 666 6.54 10.44 -25.92
C ILE A 666 5.12 10.95 -26.07
N ILE A 667 4.17 10.36 -25.36
CA ILE A 667 2.75 10.74 -25.47
C ILE A 667 2.47 11.99 -24.60
N ASN A 668 3.11 12.06 -23.42
CA ASN A 668 2.94 13.18 -22.48
C ASN A 668 4.12 14.16 -22.54
N TYR A 669 4.15 14.99 -23.60
CA TYR A 669 5.23 15.97 -23.83
C TYR A 669 5.37 16.96 -22.68
N THR A 670 4.26 17.52 -22.21
CA THR A 670 4.27 18.59 -21.22
C THR A 670 4.92 18.16 -19.92
N ASP A 671 4.53 17.00 -19.38
CA ASP A 671 5.08 16.51 -18.12
C ASP A 671 6.53 16.04 -18.29
N THR A 672 6.88 15.46 -19.44
CA THR A 672 8.27 15.11 -19.75
C THR A 672 9.17 16.34 -19.87
N LEU A 673 8.70 17.44 -20.47
CA LEU A 673 9.46 18.69 -20.57
C LEU A 673 9.64 19.36 -19.19
N LYS A 674 8.60 19.36 -18.36
CA LYS A 674 8.70 19.83 -16.96
C LYS A 674 9.71 19.01 -16.16
N TRP A 675 9.68 17.69 -16.33
CA TRP A 675 10.65 16.80 -15.69
C TRP A 675 12.07 17.05 -16.22
N LEU A 676 12.26 17.19 -17.53
CA LEU A 676 13.56 17.49 -18.14
C LEU A 676 14.13 18.81 -17.61
N ARG A 677 13.28 19.82 -17.43
CA ARG A 677 13.65 21.08 -16.78
C ARG A 677 14.21 20.85 -15.37
N LYS A 678 13.54 20.04 -14.54
CA LYS A 678 14.03 19.71 -13.19
C LYS A 678 15.38 19.00 -13.22
N ILE A 679 15.59 18.08 -14.18
CA ILE A 679 16.90 17.44 -14.37
C ILE A 679 17.98 18.46 -14.71
N LEU A 680 17.69 19.44 -15.58
CA LEU A 680 18.62 20.53 -15.90
C LEU A 680 18.90 21.42 -14.69
N GLU A 681 17.90 21.69 -13.84
CA GLU A 681 18.08 22.42 -12.57
C GLU A 681 19.04 21.67 -11.64
N CYS A 682 18.88 20.36 -11.48
CA CYS A 682 19.79 19.52 -10.70
C CYS A 682 21.23 19.53 -11.27
N ARG A 683 21.38 19.43 -12.59
CA ARG A 683 22.69 19.55 -13.28
C ARG A 683 23.37 20.87 -12.97
N ASN A 684 22.63 21.97 -13.06
CA ASN A 684 23.16 23.30 -12.76
C ASN A 684 23.59 23.42 -11.29
N GLN A 685 22.79 22.92 -10.35
CA GLN A 685 23.14 22.91 -8.92
C GLN A 685 24.43 22.13 -8.65
N PHE A 686 24.60 20.96 -9.28
CA PHE A 686 25.83 20.17 -9.17
C PHE A 686 27.03 20.94 -9.74
N LEU A 687 26.94 21.48 -10.96
CA LEU A 687 28.03 22.22 -11.58
C LEU A 687 28.42 23.48 -10.78
N VAL A 688 27.47 24.17 -10.18
CA VAL A 688 27.74 25.31 -9.28
C VAL A 688 28.53 24.88 -8.05
N ARG A 689 28.22 23.72 -7.47
CA ARG A 689 28.97 23.15 -6.33
C ARG A 689 30.41 22.78 -6.70
N HIS A 690 30.65 22.35 -7.94
CA HIS A 690 31.97 21.94 -8.46
C HIS A 690 32.57 22.96 -9.45
N ARG A 691 32.25 24.26 -9.30
CA ARG A 691 32.57 25.31 -10.28
C ARG A 691 34.04 25.39 -10.70
N GLU A 692 34.97 25.03 -9.82
CA GLU A 692 36.42 25.15 -10.04
C GLU A 692 36.94 24.17 -11.09
N TYR A 693 36.28 23.02 -11.24
CA TYR A 693 36.67 21.96 -12.19
C TYR A 693 35.47 21.44 -12.99
N ALA A 694 34.41 22.25 -13.10
CA ALA A 694 33.17 21.91 -13.79
C ALA A 694 33.38 21.49 -15.25
N ASN A 695 34.46 21.93 -15.91
CA ASN A 695 34.76 21.61 -17.30
C ASN A 695 35.54 20.29 -17.49
N VAL A 696 35.99 19.64 -16.41
CA VAL A 696 36.80 18.42 -16.51
C VAL A 696 35.93 17.27 -17.04
N GLY A 697 36.32 16.69 -18.19
CA GLY A 697 35.57 15.60 -18.81
C GLY A 697 34.34 16.02 -19.63
N SER A 698 34.10 17.33 -19.85
CA SER A 698 32.94 17.81 -20.62
C SER A 698 33.09 17.65 -22.14
N GLN A 699 34.33 17.51 -22.63
CA GLN A 699 34.66 17.44 -24.07
C GLN A 699 34.48 16.04 -24.67
N ILE A 700 33.44 15.33 -24.26
CA ILE A 700 33.09 14.01 -24.78
C ILE A 700 31.99 14.10 -25.85
N PRO A 701 31.99 13.22 -26.87
CA PRO A 701 31.04 13.30 -27.99
C PRO A 701 29.57 13.31 -27.56
N ILE A 702 29.22 12.53 -26.53
CA ILE A 702 27.85 12.44 -26.02
C ILE A 702 27.35 13.76 -25.41
N CYS A 703 28.23 14.54 -24.75
CA CYS A 703 27.87 15.87 -24.24
C CYS A 703 27.46 16.80 -25.37
N ARG A 704 28.28 16.85 -26.44
CA ARG A 704 27.98 17.67 -27.62
C ARG A 704 26.68 17.24 -28.29
N GLN A 705 26.46 15.94 -28.46
CA GLN A 705 25.22 15.42 -29.07
C GLN A 705 23.99 15.72 -28.20
N ALA A 706 24.10 15.59 -26.88
CA ALA A 706 23.02 15.90 -25.96
C ALA A 706 22.62 17.38 -26.04
N HIS A 707 23.60 18.29 -26.08
CA HIS A 707 23.34 19.72 -26.23
C HIS A 707 22.62 20.05 -27.55
N ILE A 708 23.10 19.51 -28.68
CA ILE A 708 22.47 19.71 -29.99
C ILE A 708 21.00 19.25 -29.97
N LYS A 709 20.70 18.08 -29.38
CA LYS A 709 19.33 17.59 -29.31
C LYS A 709 18.45 18.43 -28.38
N LEU A 710 19.00 18.90 -27.28
CA LEU A 710 18.29 19.77 -26.35
C LEU A 710 17.91 21.10 -27.04
N GLU A 711 18.84 21.69 -27.80
CA GLU A 711 18.59 22.89 -28.61
C GLU A 711 17.45 22.67 -29.61
N VAL A 712 17.47 21.56 -30.36
CA VAL A 712 16.40 21.22 -31.32
C VAL A 712 15.02 21.19 -30.66
N ILE A 713 14.92 20.64 -29.44
CA ILE A 713 13.67 20.58 -28.68
C ILE A 713 13.24 21.96 -28.22
N SER A 714 14.17 22.76 -27.68
CA SER A 714 13.90 24.13 -27.27
C SER A 714 13.39 24.97 -28.44
N TYR A 715 14.03 24.89 -29.61
CA TYR A 715 13.57 25.57 -30.83
C TYR A 715 12.18 25.08 -31.27
N SER A 716 11.96 23.76 -31.28
CA SER A 716 10.68 23.16 -31.65
C SER A 716 9.54 23.64 -30.73
N PHE A 717 9.80 23.71 -29.43
CA PHE A 717 8.81 24.16 -28.45
C PHE A 717 8.51 25.66 -28.57
N VAL A 718 9.54 26.50 -28.74
CA VAL A 718 9.37 27.94 -28.98
C VAL A 718 8.59 28.18 -30.28
N LEU A 719 8.89 27.42 -31.35
CA LEU A 719 8.17 27.52 -32.62
C LEU A 719 6.69 27.12 -32.48
N ILE A 720 6.38 26.07 -31.71
CA ILE A 720 5.00 25.66 -31.42
C ILE A 720 4.27 26.76 -30.64
N LEU A 721 4.89 27.34 -29.61
CA LEU A 721 4.30 28.45 -28.86
C LEU A 721 4.08 29.69 -29.73
N LEU A 722 5.03 30.00 -30.62
CA LEU A 722 4.92 31.10 -31.57
C LEU A 722 3.78 30.86 -32.57
N ASN A 723 3.65 29.65 -33.10
CA ASN A 723 2.55 29.28 -34.01
C ASN A 723 1.19 29.29 -33.31
N LEU A 724 1.09 28.83 -32.06
CA LEU A 724 -0.13 28.93 -31.26
C LEU A 724 -0.51 30.38 -30.97
N PHE A 725 0.48 31.22 -30.68
CA PHE A 725 0.29 32.66 -30.48
C PHE A 725 -0.18 33.35 -31.77
N LEU A 726 0.43 33.02 -32.91
CA LEU A 726 0.02 33.53 -34.23
C LEU A 726 -1.36 33.01 -34.66
N PHE A 727 -1.71 31.76 -34.31
CA PHE A 727 -3.04 31.19 -34.57
C PHE A 727 -4.13 31.87 -33.72
N TYR A 728 -3.84 32.16 -32.45
CA TYR A 728 -4.75 32.92 -31.58
C TYR A 728 -4.95 34.36 -32.06
N ILE A 729 -3.89 35.02 -32.51
CA ILE A 729 -3.98 36.37 -33.10
C ILE A 729 -4.67 36.35 -34.48
N GLY A 730 -4.52 35.26 -35.23
CA GLY A 730 -5.10 35.10 -36.57
C GLY A 730 -6.61 34.80 -36.59
N ASN A 731 -7.19 34.28 -35.49
CA ASN A 731 -8.63 34.02 -35.36
C ASN A 731 -9.43 35.20 -34.78
N ASP A 732 -8.77 36.24 -34.28
CA ASP A 732 -9.40 37.50 -33.83
C ASP A 732 -9.35 38.60 -34.92
N ARG A 733 -9.29 38.22 -36.20
CA ARG A 733 -9.43 39.13 -37.35
C ARG A 733 -10.60 38.79 -38.25
#